data_AF-A0A843RYV2-F1
#
_entry.id   AF-A0A843RYV2-F1
#
_cell.length_a   1.000
_cell.length_b   1.000
_cell.length_c   1.000
_cell.angle_alpha   90.00
_cell.angle_beta   90.00
_cell.angle_gamma   90.00
#
_symmetry.space_group_name_H-M   'P 1'
#
loop_
_entity.id
_entity.type
_entity.pdbx_description
1 polymer ?
#
loop_
_entity_poly.entity_id
_entity_poly.type
_entity_poly.pdbx_seq_one_letter_code
_entity_poly.pdbx_strand_id
1 'polypeptide(L)'
;MPHRRVTPLVGLVLILVIGRGSAAAQGQQAEIPEPVRDLIYTNVFYGGALPTATTAPVLVFVHGFGGTARYWWRNNDMYALAYLAAYRTAFISLSPDGTPNHESIEVNAVALRWRLPRILRHYRAQKLYLIGHSKGGVDIQAAMLDPATAALVRAVFTISSPNHGTELADWAFEHPQLAQKLNLLTPAVNSLRTSNMEGFRELADPILRKLGIPFFTTTGNRHTTNVVTLVTGGLLRDLVPGTHLDASNDGFVTVGRSRLSPEFATDLGVIPTHHFDTDTGTRVFTKIRARIHGLENTLQIFNRVATNGLSEFGGSEHSTWAWSVKWFKGKLYVGTASEALCMSVLTSDVRIGTNVYPSAVNTGQCPDYPDLVRSLGAEIWQYTPETNQWVRVFKSPNTIPLVDDQGRVVARTARDVGFRGMEVFVEPDGTEVLYAGGVTSGSVFEPMPFEPDGYAPPRLLRSVDGVSWAPVPQEPGTFLGEIGNVLVDEQTKLRSFRSLVSYNGQLFATIGDYVGVGVVVASPDPAAGNDAWRQVSPPRDEFPAWNLIAFAGSLYCTTGIGSSLGTLVTGAEEDDGPEGYGVYKTDAQGAPPYEWVPVVTKGGYQSDKRFRSPNGLSFAEFKGHLYVGMNRPTELIRIRPDDTWDLLVGEPRNTPDGYKAPLSGFGNGFGSWFNGHFWRMASDGEQLYLGTWDWSIGLQYLFPSLGFMEPLDKLFSHQYGFDLFRTADGIHWEVVTQTGLGDPNNSGVRSLESTPIGLVIGTARQRDGFQIFKAAVGTTQESPLPPTNLEADTQPDVVRLSWTPSPDAVRYRVYRAAVLPVDQLLQRTTLTIPTPDGKEIKTTLPGILAGELDSYCARKDQKPTSLCVAIDAAKRYGLQMGAAATNAETDPLPNAYPLPYELAAITTDTEFSEMAPSWLQSLYVVRAEDAAGVLSEPSNFVGAPSKAR
;
A
#
# COMPACT_ATOMS: atom_id res chain seq x y z
N MET A 1 -16.57 -24.27 -18.65
CA MET A 1 -17.27 -24.49 -17.36
C MET A 1 -18.06 -23.24 -17.01
N PRO A 2 -19.25 -23.33 -16.38
CA PRO A 2 -20.13 -22.18 -16.23
C PRO A 2 -19.54 -21.19 -15.23
N HIS A 3 -19.33 -19.96 -15.70
CA HIS A 3 -18.92 -18.79 -14.91
C HIS A 3 -19.77 -18.66 -13.64
N ARG A 4 -19.19 -18.88 -12.46
CA ARG A 4 -19.86 -18.62 -11.18
C ARG A 4 -18.93 -17.93 -10.19
N ARG A 5 -19.46 -16.77 -9.75
CA ARG A 5 -19.34 -16.17 -8.40
C ARG A 5 -18.10 -15.33 -8.07
N VAL A 6 -18.04 -14.15 -8.70
CA VAL A 6 -17.39 -12.95 -8.14
C VAL A 6 -18.50 -12.07 -7.54
N THR A 7 -19.08 -12.44 -6.39
CA THR A 7 -20.50 -12.11 -6.12
C THR A 7 -20.78 -10.84 -5.28
N PRO A 8 -19.98 -10.40 -4.29
CA PRO A 8 -20.31 -9.18 -3.52
C PRO A 8 -19.72 -7.89 -4.10
N LEU A 9 -18.44 -7.94 -4.48
CA LEU A 9 -17.67 -6.76 -4.91
C LEU A 9 -18.05 -6.31 -6.33
N VAL A 10 -18.46 -7.23 -7.21
CA VAL A 10 -18.90 -6.88 -8.58
C VAL A 10 -20.25 -6.18 -8.57
N GLY A 11 -21.16 -6.54 -7.67
CA GLY A 11 -22.44 -5.84 -7.47
C GLY A 11 -22.24 -4.40 -6.97
N LEU A 12 -21.39 -4.22 -5.95
CA LEU A 12 -20.90 -2.94 -5.41
C LEU A 12 -20.32 -2.04 -6.51
N VAL A 13 -19.42 -2.63 -7.30
CA VAL A 13 -18.72 -1.97 -8.39
C VAL A 13 -19.73 -1.52 -9.47
N LEU A 14 -20.72 -2.37 -9.81
CA LEU A 14 -21.82 -2.06 -10.75
C LEU A 14 -22.82 -0.97 -10.29
N ILE A 15 -22.88 -0.63 -9.00
CA ILE A 15 -23.71 0.47 -8.46
C ILE A 15 -23.00 1.83 -8.54
N LEU A 16 -21.70 1.85 -8.22
CA LEU A 16 -20.87 3.06 -8.18
C LEU A 16 -20.49 3.58 -9.58
N VAL A 17 -20.66 2.76 -10.62
CA VAL A 17 -20.38 3.05 -12.04
C VAL A 17 -21.02 4.31 -12.56
N ILE A 18 -22.27 4.54 -12.16
CA ILE A 18 -23.09 5.54 -12.85
C ILE A 18 -23.40 6.74 -11.97
N GLY A 19 -23.27 6.60 -10.65
CA GLY A 19 -23.29 7.73 -9.74
C GLY A 19 -21.88 8.23 -9.47
N ARG A 20 -21.54 9.45 -9.88
CA ARG A 20 -20.42 10.22 -9.31
C ARG A 20 -20.66 10.36 -7.80
N GLY A 21 -20.06 9.46 -7.03
CA GLY A 21 -20.18 9.41 -5.59
C GLY A 21 -19.60 10.68 -4.96
N SER A 22 -20.38 11.34 -4.11
CA SER A 22 -19.89 12.28 -3.11
C SER A 22 -20.25 11.70 -1.75
N ALA A 23 -19.26 11.36 -0.93
CA ALA A 23 -19.49 11.10 0.48
C ALA A 23 -19.72 12.45 1.17
N ALA A 24 -20.98 12.87 1.30
CA ALA A 24 -21.33 13.98 2.15
C ALA A 24 -21.78 13.40 3.50
N ALA A 25 -21.04 13.70 4.56
CA ALA A 25 -21.57 13.52 5.91
C ALA A 25 -22.83 14.38 6.03
N GLN A 26 -23.96 13.77 6.40
CA GLN A 26 -25.15 14.52 6.81
C GLN A 26 -24.84 15.24 8.13
N GLY A 27 -24.26 16.42 8.03
CA GLY A 27 -24.28 17.45 9.06
C GLY A 27 -25.15 18.60 8.56
N GLN A 28 -25.92 19.21 9.46
CA GLN A 28 -26.56 20.51 9.21
C GLN A 28 -25.59 21.42 8.47
N GLN A 29 -26.05 22.10 7.40
CA GLN A 29 -25.27 23.09 6.65
C GLN A 29 -24.81 24.18 7.60
N ALA A 30 -23.65 23.99 8.22
CA ALA A 30 -22.93 25.06 8.87
C ALA A 30 -22.51 26.05 7.77
N GLU A 31 -22.90 27.30 7.92
CA GLU A 31 -22.47 28.36 7.01
C GLU A 31 -20.94 28.47 7.09
N ILE A 32 -20.25 28.19 5.98
CA ILE A 32 -18.79 28.15 5.94
C ILE A 32 -18.27 29.60 5.93
N PRO A 33 -17.52 30.04 6.96
CA PRO A 33 -17.08 31.43 7.03
C PRO A 33 -16.17 31.80 5.86
N GLU A 34 -16.32 32.97 5.24
CA GLU A 34 -15.35 33.40 4.22
C GLU A 34 -13.95 33.62 4.83
N PRO A 35 -12.86 33.32 4.09
CA PRO A 35 -11.51 33.62 4.55
C PRO A 35 -11.26 35.12 4.81
N VAL A 36 -10.62 35.42 5.94
CA VAL A 36 -10.33 36.78 6.41
C VAL A 36 -8.92 37.21 6.03
N ARG A 37 -8.73 38.45 5.58
CA ARG A 37 -7.40 38.97 5.20
C ARG A 37 -6.49 39.19 6.40
N ASP A 38 -5.19 38.93 6.23
CA ASP A 38 -4.17 39.39 7.18
C ASP A 38 -4.06 40.92 7.15
N LEU A 39 -3.87 41.53 8.32
CA LEU A 39 -3.81 42.97 8.48
C LEU A 39 -2.51 43.60 7.97
N ILE A 40 -1.44 42.82 7.86
CA ILE A 40 -0.11 43.27 7.43
C ILE A 40 0.12 42.87 5.97
N TYR A 41 -0.13 41.59 5.67
CA TYR A 41 -0.03 41.05 4.31
C TYR A 41 -1.42 40.88 3.73
N THR A 42 -1.99 41.94 3.17
CA THR A 42 -3.39 41.97 2.66
C THR A 42 -3.68 40.98 1.53
N ASN A 43 -2.64 40.31 1.03
CA ASN A 43 -2.67 39.26 0.03
C ASN A 43 -2.52 37.83 0.62
N VAL A 44 -2.56 37.70 1.96
CA VAL A 44 -2.72 36.43 2.70
C VAL A 44 -4.10 36.40 3.33
N PHE A 45 -4.78 35.26 3.25
CA PHE A 45 -6.12 35.05 3.78
C PHE A 45 -6.14 33.83 4.71
N TYR A 46 -6.84 33.93 5.83
CA TYR A 46 -6.99 32.88 6.84
C TYR A 46 -8.43 32.35 6.82
N GLY A 47 -8.59 31.05 6.64
CA GLY A 47 -9.89 30.39 6.77
C GLY A 47 -10.37 30.37 8.22
N GLY A 48 -11.68 30.16 8.40
CA GLY A 48 -12.27 29.86 9.69
C GLY A 48 -11.71 28.56 10.28
N ALA A 49 -11.80 28.41 11.59
CA ALA A 49 -11.43 27.19 12.29
C ALA A 49 -12.57 26.77 13.22
N LEU A 50 -12.90 25.48 13.22
CA LEU A 50 -13.84 24.93 14.18
C LEU A 50 -13.27 25.05 15.61
N PRO A 51 -14.09 25.21 16.66
CA PRO A 51 -13.61 25.29 18.04
C PRO A 51 -12.74 24.10 18.47
N THR A 52 -12.99 22.92 17.88
CA THR A 52 -12.23 21.68 18.11
C THR A 52 -10.89 21.62 17.36
N ALA A 53 -10.65 22.51 16.40
CA ALA A 53 -9.51 22.50 15.48
C ALA A 53 -8.29 23.32 15.96
N THR A 54 -8.25 23.72 17.24
CA THR A 54 -7.24 24.68 17.76
C THR A 54 -5.78 24.26 17.55
N THR A 55 -5.52 22.95 17.41
CA THR A 55 -4.17 22.39 17.14
C THR A 55 -4.11 21.55 15.85
N ALA A 56 -5.17 21.53 15.04
CA ALA A 56 -5.20 20.73 13.80
C ALA A 56 -4.12 21.18 12.80
N PRO A 57 -3.67 20.33 11.86
CA PRO A 57 -2.69 20.74 10.86
C PRO A 57 -3.07 22.02 10.09
N VAL A 58 -2.06 22.81 9.69
CA VAL A 58 -2.24 24.03 8.90
C VAL A 58 -1.95 23.75 7.43
N LEU A 59 -2.95 23.91 6.58
CA LEU A 59 -2.88 23.78 5.13
C LEU A 59 -2.70 25.15 4.48
N VAL A 60 -1.65 25.32 3.67
CA VAL A 60 -1.35 26.56 2.95
C VAL A 60 -1.50 26.33 1.45
N PHE A 61 -2.44 27.03 0.85
CA PHE A 61 -2.80 26.87 -0.55
C PHE A 61 -2.17 27.95 -1.44
N VAL A 62 -1.49 27.52 -2.50
CA VAL A 62 -0.74 28.36 -3.45
C VAL A 62 -1.26 28.12 -4.87
N HIS A 63 -1.84 29.15 -5.47
CA HIS A 63 -2.39 29.10 -6.83
C HIS A 63 -1.29 29.11 -7.91
N GLY A 64 -1.66 28.73 -9.14
CA GLY A 64 -0.78 28.76 -10.30
C GLY A 64 -0.80 30.06 -11.12
N PHE A 65 -0.39 29.93 -12.38
CA PHE A 65 -0.32 31.00 -13.38
C PHE A 65 -1.66 31.74 -13.52
N GLY A 66 -1.64 33.08 -13.48
CA GLY A 66 -2.83 33.93 -13.61
C GLY A 66 -3.83 33.81 -12.46
N GLY A 67 -3.52 33.06 -11.41
CA GLY A 67 -4.42 32.83 -10.26
C GLY A 67 -4.35 33.93 -9.20
N THR A 68 -5.24 33.81 -8.21
CA THR A 68 -5.24 34.56 -6.94
C THR A 68 -5.68 33.62 -5.80
N ALA A 69 -5.52 34.00 -4.53
CA ALA A 69 -5.96 33.20 -3.39
C ALA A 69 -7.42 32.74 -3.51
N ARG A 70 -8.31 33.60 -4.02
CA ARG A 70 -9.77 33.34 -4.15
C ARG A 70 -10.12 32.09 -4.94
N TYR A 71 -9.17 31.59 -5.74
CA TYR A 71 -9.27 30.35 -6.50
C TYR A 71 -9.72 29.16 -5.65
N TRP A 72 -9.38 29.13 -4.36
CA TRP A 72 -9.61 27.96 -3.50
C TRP A 72 -10.97 27.93 -2.79
N TRP A 73 -11.77 29.00 -2.87
CA TRP A 73 -13.09 29.08 -2.23
C TRP A 73 -14.19 29.74 -3.07
N ARG A 74 -13.84 30.31 -4.24
CA ARG A 74 -14.83 30.80 -5.22
C ARG A 74 -14.91 29.84 -6.40
N ASN A 75 -16.06 29.17 -6.56
CA ASN A 75 -16.27 28.11 -7.54
C ASN A 75 -15.32 26.90 -7.37
N ASN A 76 -14.75 26.75 -6.17
CA ASN A 76 -13.93 25.62 -5.75
C ASN A 76 -14.31 25.31 -4.29
N ASP A 77 -14.52 24.04 -3.99
CA ASP A 77 -14.94 23.52 -2.69
C ASP A 77 -13.77 23.02 -1.81
N MET A 78 -12.52 23.24 -2.24
CA MET A 78 -11.32 22.85 -1.49
C MET A 78 -11.30 23.41 -0.07
N TYR A 79 -11.54 24.72 0.08
CA TYR A 79 -11.63 25.33 1.42
C TYR A 79 -12.78 24.75 2.24
N ALA A 80 -13.95 24.57 1.62
CA ALA A 80 -15.12 24.03 2.30
C ALA A 80 -14.85 22.63 2.87
N LEU A 81 -14.26 21.75 2.07
CA LEU A 81 -13.92 20.39 2.50
C LEU A 81 -12.81 20.37 3.56
N ALA A 82 -11.80 21.25 3.44
CA ALA A 82 -10.75 21.38 4.45
C ALA A 82 -11.30 21.88 5.79
N TYR A 83 -12.19 22.88 5.76
CA TYR A 83 -12.87 23.40 6.95
C TYR A 83 -13.75 22.33 7.63
N LEU A 84 -14.55 21.61 6.85
CA LEU A 84 -15.40 20.52 7.36
C LEU A 84 -14.57 19.34 7.91
N ALA A 85 -13.37 19.13 7.39
CA ALA A 85 -12.40 18.18 7.93
C ALA A 85 -11.59 18.74 9.12
N ALA A 86 -12.00 19.88 9.69
CA ALA A 86 -11.40 20.54 10.85
C ALA A 86 -9.94 21.01 10.65
N TYR A 87 -9.50 21.26 9.43
CA TYR A 87 -8.18 21.84 9.18
C TYR A 87 -8.17 23.36 9.34
N ARG A 88 -7.03 23.89 9.77
CA ARG A 88 -6.73 25.33 9.72
C ARG A 88 -6.15 25.63 8.35
N THR A 89 -6.60 26.70 7.69
CA THR A 89 -6.25 26.93 6.27
C THR A 89 -5.78 28.36 6.04
N ALA A 90 -4.74 28.53 5.22
CA ALA A 90 -4.28 29.82 4.72
C ALA A 90 -4.19 29.80 3.20
N PHE A 91 -4.45 30.94 2.57
CA PHE A 91 -4.44 31.10 1.12
C PHE A 91 -3.60 32.29 0.73
N ILE A 92 -2.69 32.11 -0.23
CA ILE A 92 -1.73 33.13 -0.63
C ILE A 92 -2.06 33.62 -2.04
N SER A 93 -2.24 34.93 -2.20
CA SER A 93 -2.10 35.61 -3.49
C SER A 93 -0.63 35.99 -3.66
N LEU A 94 0.00 35.50 -4.73
CA LEU A 94 1.45 35.69 -4.89
C LEU A 94 1.83 37.15 -5.22
N SER A 95 0.96 37.87 -5.93
CA SER A 95 1.07 39.30 -6.19
C SER A 95 0.84 40.13 -4.91
N PRO A 96 1.60 41.22 -4.66
CA PRO A 96 1.42 42.07 -3.49
C PRO A 96 0.04 42.73 -3.39
N ASP A 97 -0.57 43.08 -4.53
CA ASP A 97 -1.86 43.75 -4.63
C ASP A 97 -3.06 42.78 -4.74
N GLY A 98 -2.78 41.47 -4.82
CA GLY A 98 -3.80 40.43 -4.93
C GLY A 98 -4.41 40.27 -6.32
N THR A 99 -3.77 40.82 -7.37
CA THR A 99 -4.16 40.64 -8.78
C THR A 99 -3.62 39.34 -9.40
N PRO A 100 -4.11 38.90 -10.58
CA PRO A 100 -3.57 37.75 -11.29
C PRO A 100 -2.04 37.78 -11.43
N ASN A 101 -1.37 36.69 -11.06
CA ASN A 101 0.09 36.64 -11.02
C ASN A 101 0.72 36.05 -12.29
N HIS A 102 1.65 36.77 -12.88
CA HIS A 102 2.40 36.36 -14.08
C HIS A 102 3.94 36.43 -13.90
N GLU A 103 4.40 36.51 -12.65
CA GLU A 103 5.82 36.59 -12.30
C GLU A 103 6.55 35.24 -12.35
N SER A 104 7.88 35.30 -12.44
CA SER A 104 8.75 34.12 -12.51
C SER A 104 8.74 33.29 -11.21
N ILE A 105 9.25 32.07 -11.28
CA ILE A 105 9.33 31.19 -10.08
C ILE A 105 10.23 31.78 -8.98
N GLU A 106 11.26 32.54 -9.33
CA GLU A 106 12.20 33.16 -8.40
C GLU A 106 11.54 34.29 -7.61
N VAL A 107 10.77 35.15 -8.29
CA VAL A 107 10.01 36.23 -7.64
C VAL A 107 8.96 35.66 -6.70
N ASN A 108 8.23 34.64 -7.16
CA ASN A 108 7.21 33.97 -6.34
C ASN A 108 7.83 33.24 -5.14
N ALA A 109 9.00 32.62 -5.30
CA ALA A 109 9.74 31.99 -4.22
C ALA A 109 10.04 32.99 -3.10
N VAL A 110 10.61 34.15 -3.43
CA VAL A 110 10.87 35.22 -2.44
C VAL A 110 9.58 35.63 -1.74
N ALA A 111 8.49 35.76 -2.48
CA ALA A 111 7.20 36.15 -1.94
C ALA A 111 6.65 35.12 -0.92
N LEU A 112 6.86 33.81 -1.17
CA LEU A 112 6.51 32.75 -0.24
C LEU A 112 7.39 32.75 1.03
N ARG A 113 8.70 32.99 0.89
CA ARG A 113 9.67 33.04 2.02
C ARG A 113 9.26 34.03 3.11
N TRP A 114 8.63 35.15 2.74
CA TRP A 114 8.13 36.15 3.70
C TRP A 114 6.78 35.81 4.33
N ARG A 115 5.91 35.09 3.61
CA ARG A 115 4.52 34.84 4.02
C ARG A 115 4.38 33.60 4.89
N LEU A 116 5.15 32.55 4.64
CA LEU A 116 5.08 31.30 5.40
C LEU A 116 5.42 31.48 6.90
N PRO A 117 6.47 32.22 7.31
CA PRO A 117 6.73 32.49 8.74
C PRO A 117 5.59 33.25 9.42
N ARG A 118 4.90 34.12 8.70
CA ARG A 118 3.75 34.90 9.21
C ARG A 118 2.56 33.99 9.48
N ILE A 119 2.23 33.11 8.53
CA ILE A 119 1.15 32.12 8.68
C ILE A 119 1.42 31.18 9.85
N LEU A 120 2.66 30.68 9.94
CA LEU A 120 3.10 29.82 11.03
C LEU A 120 2.85 30.47 12.40
N ARG A 121 3.25 31.74 12.55
CA ARG A 121 3.06 32.52 13.78
C ARG A 121 1.59 32.80 14.08
N HIS A 122 0.77 33.10 13.06
CA HIS A 122 -0.67 33.34 13.21
C HIS A 122 -1.36 32.14 13.88
N TYR A 123 -1.07 30.93 13.39
CA TYR A 123 -1.66 29.70 13.91
C TYR A 123 -0.90 29.08 15.09
N ARG A 124 0.25 29.64 15.49
CA ARG A 124 1.16 29.03 16.48
C ARG A 124 1.49 27.57 16.13
N ALA A 125 1.67 27.29 14.84
CA ALA A 125 2.02 25.97 14.35
C ALA A 125 3.54 25.76 14.35
N GLN A 126 3.99 24.50 14.36
CA GLN A 126 5.41 24.17 14.23
C GLN A 126 5.84 23.99 12.77
N LYS A 127 4.96 23.39 11.95
CA LYS A 127 5.17 23.15 10.52
C LYS A 127 3.90 23.40 9.72
N LEU A 128 4.06 23.54 8.41
CA LEU A 128 3.00 23.80 7.43
C LEU A 128 2.92 22.69 6.40
N TYR A 129 1.71 22.35 5.97
CA TYR A 129 1.46 21.54 4.79
C TYR A 129 1.21 22.48 3.60
N LEU A 130 2.01 22.36 2.55
CA LEU A 130 1.90 23.25 1.39
C LEU A 130 1.17 22.53 0.24
N ILE A 131 0.17 23.16 -0.34
CA ILE A 131 -0.62 22.64 -1.47
C ILE A 131 -0.50 23.63 -2.63
N GLY A 132 0.16 23.20 -3.70
CA GLY A 132 0.35 23.99 -4.92
C GLY A 132 -0.39 23.42 -6.10
N HIS A 133 -1.13 24.25 -6.83
CA HIS A 133 -1.70 23.89 -8.13
C HIS A 133 -0.91 24.51 -9.27
N SER A 134 -0.71 23.75 -10.35
CA SER A 134 -0.05 24.24 -11.57
C SER A 134 1.32 24.86 -11.23
N LYS A 135 1.63 26.06 -11.73
CA LYS A 135 2.88 26.78 -11.39
C LYS A 135 3.12 26.93 -9.88
N GLY A 136 2.07 27.00 -9.06
CA GLY A 136 2.18 27.17 -7.61
C GLY A 136 2.94 26.04 -6.92
N GLY A 137 2.86 24.81 -7.46
CA GLY A 137 3.66 23.68 -6.96
C GLY A 137 5.15 23.84 -7.23
N VAL A 138 5.53 24.44 -8.37
CA VAL A 138 6.92 24.76 -8.72
C VAL A 138 7.43 25.96 -7.92
N ASP A 139 6.57 26.96 -7.67
CA ASP A 139 6.88 28.12 -6.82
C ASP A 139 7.23 27.71 -5.39
N ILE A 140 6.48 26.74 -4.82
CA ILE A 140 6.78 26.15 -3.51
C ILE A 140 8.17 25.50 -3.51
N GLN A 141 8.47 24.69 -4.53
CA GLN A 141 9.77 24.02 -4.65
C GLN A 141 10.92 25.04 -4.70
N ALA A 142 10.77 26.12 -5.48
CA ALA A 142 11.77 27.18 -5.56
C ALA A 142 11.93 27.94 -4.23
N ALA A 143 10.85 28.12 -3.47
CA ALA A 143 10.91 28.69 -2.13
C ALA A 143 11.70 27.80 -1.17
N MET A 144 11.49 26.48 -1.23
CA MET A 144 12.13 25.48 -0.36
C MET A 144 13.61 25.23 -0.65
N LEU A 145 14.17 25.77 -1.73
CA LEU A 145 15.63 25.82 -1.89
C LEU A 145 16.31 26.68 -0.82
N ASP A 146 15.56 27.55 -0.13
CA ASP A 146 15.99 28.21 1.10
C ASP A 146 15.79 27.27 2.31
N PRO A 147 16.86 26.90 3.04
CA PRO A 147 16.77 25.99 4.19
C PRO A 147 15.86 26.52 5.31
N ALA A 148 15.79 27.84 5.51
CA ALA A 148 14.92 28.43 6.53
C ALA A 148 13.44 28.21 6.18
N THR A 149 13.09 28.29 4.90
CA THR A 149 11.75 27.98 4.40
C THR A 149 11.45 26.49 4.47
N ALA A 150 12.38 25.63 4.03
CA ALA A 150 12.23 24.18 4.14
C ALA A 150 12.00 23.73 5.60
N ALA A 151 12.67 24.37 6.56
CA ALA A 151 12.48 24.11 7.98
C ALA A 151 11.07 24.43 8.49
N LEU A 152 10.21 25.13 7.75
CA LEU A 152 8.82 25.38 8.12
C LEU A 152 7.84 24.34 7.55
N VAL A 153 8.29 23.45 6.68
CA VAL A 153 7.41 22.58 5.89
C VAL A 153 7.38 21.16 6.46
N ARG A 154 6.17 20.59 6.58
CA ARG A 154 5.93 19.20 6.96
C ARG A 154 5.85 18.28 5.75
N ALA A 155 5.12 18.70 4.72
CA ALA A 155 5.01 18.01 3.42
C ALA A 155 4.47 18.96 2.33
N VAL A 156 4.68 18.60 1.07
CA VAL A 156 4.22 19.34 -0.10
C VAL A 156 3.32 18.48 -0.98
N PHE A 157 2.21 19.05 -1.44
CA PHE A 157 1.30 18.46 -2.41
C PHE A 157 1.31 19.30 -3.68
N THR A 158 1.60 18.70 -4.84
CA THR A 158 1.56 19.35 -6.14
C THR A 158 0.43 18.77 -6.98
N ILE A 159 -0.47 19.62 -7.47
CA ILE A 159 -1.64 19.24 -8.26
C ILE A 159 -1.42 19.74 -9.70
N SER A 160 -1.28 18.84 -10.67
CA SER A 160 -1.03 19.15 -12.09
C SER A 160 0.09 20.20 -12.29
N SER A 161 1.16 20.10 -11.49
CA SER A 161 2.23 21.10 -11.52
C SER A 161 3.23 20.74 -12.62
N PRO A 162 3.58 21.63 -13.56
CA PRO A 162 4.52 21.35 -14.64
C PRO A 162 5.97 21.28 -14.12
N ASN A 163 6.28 20.23 -13.35
CA ASN A 163 7.54 20.01 -12.66
C ASN A 163 8.72 19.87 -13.63
N HIS A 164 8.47 19.34 -14.84
CA HIS A 164 9.43 19.26 -15.94
C HIS A 164 9.09 20.22 -17.10
N GLY A 165 8.30 21.27 -16.81
CA GLY A 165 7.82 22.23 -17.78
C GLY A 165 6.64 21.73 -18.61
N THR A 166 6.31 22.46 -19.66
CA THR A 166 5.27 22.07 -20.63
C THR A 166 5.67 22.52 -22.02
N GLU A 167 5.44 21.64 -23.00
CA GLU A 167 5.70 21.92 -24.41
C GLU A 167 4.86 23.10 -24.93
N LEU A 168 3.72 23.41 -24.28
CA LEU A 168 2.95 24.61 -24.60
C LEU A 168 3.69 25.91 -24.28
N ALA A 169 4.54 25.91 -23.25
CA ALA A 169 5.37 27.06 -22.92
C ALA A 169 6.46 27.25 -23.98
N ASP A 170 7.09 26.18 -24.46
CA ASP A 170 8.04 26.26 -25.56
C ASP A 170 7.36 26.74 -26.85
N TRP A 171 6.21 26.15 -27.19
CA TRP A 171 5.41 26.55 -28.35
C TRP A 171 5.04 28.05 -28.32
N ALA A 172 4.69 28.60 -27.14
CA ALA A 172 4.36 30.01 -27.01
C ALA A 172 5.55 30.92 -27.36
N PHE A 173 6.78 30.53 -26.99
CA PHE A 173 7.98 31.30 -27.29
C PHE A 173 8.49 31.10 -28.73
N GLU A 174 8.15 29.97 -29.36
CA GLU A 174 8.37 29.74 -30.80
C GLU A 174 7.37 30.48 -31.69
N HIS A 175 6.19 30.84 -31.15
CA HIS A 175 5.11 31.53 -31.87
C HIS A 175 4.77 32.91 -31.24
N PRO A 176 5.75 33.84 -31.13
CA PRO A 176 5.63 35.04 -30.30
C PRO A 176 4.48 35.97 -30.71
N GLN A 177 4.17 36.07 -32.01
CA GLN A 177 3.07 36.92 -32.48
C GLN A 177 1.70 36.45 -31.99
N LEU A 178 1.47 35.14 -31.92
CA LEU A 178 0.23 34.56 -31.43
C LEU A 178 0.21 34.53 -29.90
N ALA A 179 1.34 34.16 -29.28
CA ALA A 179 1.49 34.15 -27.84
C ALA A 179 1.32 35.55 -27.22
N GLN A 180 1.77 36.61 -27.88
CA GLN A 180 1.56 37.99 -27.43
C GLN A 180 0.07 38.37 -27.41
N LYS A 181 -0.71 37.96 -28.42
CA LYS A 181 -2.18 38.19 -28.45
C LYS A 181 -2.92 37.46 -27.33
N LEU A 182 -2.37 36.34 -26.86
CA LEU A 182 -2.91 35.53 -25.78
C LEU A 182 -2.30 35.88 -24.41
N ASN A 183 -1.45 36.91 -24.33
CA ASN A 183 -0.71 37.30 -23.12
C ASN A 183 0.11 36.16 -22.48
N LEU A 184 0.71 35.31 -23.30
CA LEU A 184 1.50 34.17 -22.86
C LEU A 184 3.00 34.47 -22.75
N LEU A 185 3.50 35.55 -23.35
CA LEU A 185 4.92 35.96 -23.25
C LEU A 185 5.20 36.67 -21.91
N THR A 186 5.15 35.91 -20.82
CA THR A 186 5.32 36.40 -19.45
C THR A 186 6.51 35.72 -18.77
N PRO A 187 7.09 36.33 -17.71
CA PRO A 187 8.10 35.68 -16.89
C PRO A 187 7.64 34.32 -16.37
N ALA A 188 6.36 34.19 -15.99
CA ALA A 188 5.80 32.94 -15.52
C ALA A 188 5.84 31.82 -16.58
N VAL A 189 5.35 32.08 -17.80
CA VAL A 189 5.37 31.06 -18.87
C VAL A 189 6.80 30.76 -19.31
N ASN A 190 7.68 31.77 -19.33
CA ASN A 190 9.10 31.53 -19.60
C ASN A 190 9.70 30.54 -18.60
N SER A 191 9.43 30.69 -17.30
CA SER A 191 9.90 29.72 -16.30
C SER A 191 9.44 28.29 -16.60
N LEU A 192 8.26 28.09 -17.19
CA LEU A 192 7.67 26.76 -17.42
C LEU A 192 8.10 26.08 -18.73
N ARG A 193 9.00 26.69 -19.50
CA ARG A 193 9.64 26.05 -20.66
C ARG A 193 10.38 24.79 -20.24
N THR A 194 10.34 23.74 -21.06
CA THR A 194 10.90 22.42 -20.68
C THR A 194 12.40 22.52 -20.37
N SER A 195 13.16 23.26 -21.18
CA SER A 195 14.59 23.54 -20.96
C SER A 195 14.89 24.30 -19.66
N ASN A 196 14.06 25.28 -19.28
CA ASN A 196 14.26 26.01 -18.02
C ASN A 196 13.93 25.13 -16.82
N MET A 197 12.90 24.30 -16.92
CA MET A 197 12.54 23.36 -15.86
C MET A 197 13.53 22.21 -15.75
N GLU A 198 14.15 21.75 -16.84
CA GLU A 198 15.26 20.82 -16.80
C GLU A 198 16.44 21.37 -15.97
N GLY A 199 16.89 22.60 -16.26
CA GLY A 199 17.91 23.26 -15.44
C GLY A 199 17.47 23.47 -13.98
N PHE A 200 16.18 23.71 -13.73
CA PHE A 200 15.64 23.77 -12.37
C PHE A 200 15.65 22.41 -11.67
N ARG A 201 15.38 21.29 -12.36
CA ARG A 201 15.46 19.93 -11.79
C ARG A 201 16.89 19.58 -11.40
N GLU A 202 17.87 19.85 -12.28
CA GLU A 202 19.29 19.62 -11.99
C GLU A 202 19.76 20.32 -10.71
N LEU A 203 19.23 21.53 -10.45
CA LEU A 203 19.51 22.27 -9.22
C LEU A 203 18.68 21.79 -8.02
N ALA A 204 17.37 21.62 -8.20
CA ALA A 204 16.41 21.45 -7.11
C ALA A 204 16.36 20.02 -6.58
N ASP A 205 16.36 19.01 -7.45
CA ASP A 205 16.11 17.63 -7.06
C ASP A 205 17.14 17.11 -6.04
N PRO A 206 18.46 17.35 -6.19
CA PRO A 206 19.44 16.93 -5.18
C PRO A 206 19.22 17.59 -3.81
N ILE A 207 18.76 18.85 -3.80
CA ILE A 207 18.47 19.59 -2.57
C ILE A 207 17.20 19.04 -1.91
N LEU A 208 16.09 18.97 -2.67
CA LEU A 208 14.80 18.50 -2.18
C LEU A 208 14.87 17.07 -1.66
N ARG A 209 15.61 16.21 -2.36
CA ARG A 209 15.87 14.84 -1.90
C ARG A 209 16.64 14.81 -0.59
N LYS A 210 17.69 15.61 -0.44
CA LYS A 210 18.49 15.70 0.80
C LYS A 210 17.68 16.25 1.98
N LEU A 211 16.70 17.12 1.74
CA LEU A 211 15.82 17.64 2.79
C LEU A 211 14.97 16.55 3.45
N GLY A 212 14.65 15.45 2.74
CA GLY A 212 13.84 14.36 3.26
C GLY A 212 12.39 14.75 3.58
N ILE A 213 11.92 15.91 3.10
CA ILE A 213 10.53 16.37 3.28
C ILE A 213 9.65 15.66 2.25
N PRO A 214 8.54 15.01 2.66
CA PRO A 214 7.67 14.29 1.73
C PRO A 214 7.04 15.20 0.66
N PHE A 215 7.16 14.80 -0.61
CA PHE A 215 6.43 15.36 -1.73
C PHE A 215 5.37 14.38 -2.23
N PHE A 216 4.19 14.89 -2.57
CA PHE A 216 3.10 14.11 -3.14
C PHE A 216 2.59 14.78 -4.42
N THR A 217 2.53 14.01 -5.51
CA THR A 217 2.07 14.51 -6.81
C THR A 217 0.72 13.91 -7.16
N THR A 218 -0.17 14.70 -7.76
CA THR A 218 -1.39 14.17 -8.42
C THR A 218 -1.62 14.94 -9.71
N THR A 219 -2.16 14.26 -10.72
CA THR A 219 -2.16 14.79 -12.08
C THR A 219 -3.47 14.57 -12.80
N GLY A 220 -3.97 15.58 -13.52
CA GLY A 220 -5.07 15.44 -14.46
C GLY A 220 -4.63 14.76 -15.78
N ASN A 221 -5.53 14.05 -16.46
CA ASN A 221 -5.22 13.47 -17.78
C ASN A 221 -6.31 13.59 -18.86
N ARG A 222 -7.31 14.45 -18.66
CA ARG A 222 -8.37 14.65 -19.65
C ARG A 222 -8.51 16.10 -20.03
N HIS A 223 -8.34 16.43 -21.30
CA HIS A 223 -8.44 17.81 -21.77
C HIS A 223 -9.80 18.16 -22.42
N THR A 224 -10.69 17.19 -22.66
CA THR A 224 -11.84 17.34 -23.59
C THR A 224 -13.08 18.03 -23.01
N THR A 225 -13.16 18.22 -21.70
CA THR A 225 -14.38 18.68 -21.02
C THR A 225 -14.47 20.20 -20.81
N ASN A 226 -13.47 20.97 -21.26
CA ASN A 226 -13.46 22.43 -21.25
C ASN A 226 -12.96 22.97 -22.59
N VAL A 227 -13.55 24.05 -23.08
CA VAL A 227 -13.27 24.58 -24.43
C VAL A 227 -11.82 25.05 -24.60
N VAL A 228 -11.22 25.63 -23.55
CA VAL A 228 -9.82 26.08 -23.58
C VAL A 228 -8.91 24.87 -23.58
N THR A 229 -9.12 23.93 -22.65
CA THR A 229 -8.29 22.73 -22.54
C THR A 229 -8.44 21.80 -23.74
N LEU A 230 -9.60 21.80 -24.41
CA LEU A 230 -9.81 21.02 -25.63
C LEU A 230 -8.85 21.47 -26.74
N VAL A 231 -8.65 22.78 -26.88
CA VAL A 231 -7.74 23.35 -27.88
C VAL A 231 -6.28 23.14 -27.46
N THR A 232 -5.92 23.56 -26.25
CA THR A 232 -4.53 23.50 -25.79
C THR A 232 -4.06 22.06 -25.58
N GLY A 233 -4.93 21.17 -25.11
CA GLY A 233 -4.64 19.75 -24.97
C GLY A 233 -4.58 18.99 -26.29
N GLY A 234 -5.38 19.40 -27.28
CA GLY A 234 -5.25 18.91 -28.65
C GLY A 234 -3.89 19.27 -29.25
N LEU A 235 -3.46 20.52 -29.09
CA LEU A 235 -2.13 20.97 -29.48
C LEU A 235 -1.03 20.21 -28.72
N LEU A 236 -1.16 20.07 -27.41
CA LEU A 236 -0.19 19.35 -26.58
C LEU A 236 -0.07 17.87 -26.97
N ARG A 237 -1.16 17.23 -27.38
CA ARG A 237 -1.16 15.86 -27.95
C ARG A 237 -0.39 15.79 -29.28
N ASP A 238 -0.45 16.83 -30.09
CA ASP A 238 0.30 16.90 -31.35
C ASP A 238 1.80 17.15 -31.09
N LEU A 239 2.13 17.95 -30.06
CA LEU A 239 3.51 18.21 -29.61
C LEU A 239 4.14 16.99 -28.90
N VAL A 240 3.34 16.21 -28.17
CA VAL A 240 3.77 15.01 -27.43
C VAL A 240 2.91 13.82 -27.87
N PRO A 241 3.17 13.25 -29.07
CA PRO A 241 2.38 12.16 -29.59
C PRO A 241 2.62 10.87 -28.79
N GLY A 242 1.54 10.15 -28.50
CA GLY A 242 1.61 8.85 -27.83
C GLY A 242 0.28 8.42 -27.24
N THR A 243 0.10 7.12 -27.03
CA THR A 243 -1.06 6.53 -26.36
C THR A 243 -0.77 6.08 -24.93
N HIS A 244 0.50 6.14 -24.51
CA HIS A 244 0.91 5.82 -23.15
C HIS A 244 0.42 6.87 -22.15
N LEU A 245 0.34 6.49 -20.88
CA LEU A 245 -0.22 7.36 -19.84
C LEU A 245 0.56 8.67 -19.69
N ASP A 246 1.90 8.65 -19.77
CA ASP A 246 2.70 9.89 -19.60
C ASP A 246 2.47 10.94 -20.69
N ALA A 247 2.05 10.55 -21.90
CA ALA A 247 1.64 11.47 -22.97
C ALA A 247 0.20 11.99 -22.80
N SER A 248 -0.62 11.36 -21.95
CA SER A 248 -1.95 11.88 -21.64
C SER A 248 -1.82 13.24 -20.95
N ASN A 249 -2.77 14.16 -21.16
CA ASN A 249 -2.65 15.52 -20.65
C ASN A 249 -3.97 16.13 -20.20
N ASP A 250 -3.89 17.09 -19.28
CA ASP A 250 -5.03 17.80 -18.71
C ASP A 250 -5.43 19.07 -19.48
N GLY A 251 -4.79 19.31 -20.62
CA GLY A 251 -4.94 20.52 -21.42
C GLY A 251 -3.75 21.47 -21.32
N PHE A 252 -2.94 21.40 -20.26
CA PHE A 252 -1.77 22.27 -20.08
C PHE A 252 -0.49 21.51 -19.74
N VAL A 253 -0.62 20.37 -19.06
CA VAL A 253 0.52 19.58 -18.57
C VAL A 253 0.25 18.11 -18.92
N THR A 254 1.26 17.42 -19.44
CA THR A 254 1.19 15.97 -19.61
C THR A 254 1.42 15.26 -18.28
N VAL A 255 0.95 14.01 -18.16
CA VAL A 255 1.13 13.22 -16.95
C VAL A 255 2.61 13.08 -16.60
N GLY A 256 3.47 12.78 -17.59
CA GLY A 256 4.90 12.66 -17.39
C GLY A 256 5.54 13.96 -16.90
N ARG A 257 5.13 15.11 -17.45
CA ARG A 257 5.67 16.42 -17.07
C ARG A 257 5.26 16.88 -15.67
N SER A 258 4.17 16.33 -15.15
CA SER A 258 3.63 16.66 -13.84
C SER A 258 4.24 15.86 -12.69
N ARG A 259 4.87 14.71 -12.98
CA ARG A 259 5.47 13.86 -11.95
C ARG A 259 6.77 14.48 -11.42
N LEU A 260 7.13 14.11 -10.20
CA LEU A 260 8.45 14.36 -9.63
C LEU A 260 9.20 13.03 -9.52
N SER A 261 10.50 13.10 -9.33
CA SER A 261 11.32 11.90 -9.15
C SER A 261 10.77 11.03 -8.00
N PRO A 262 10.57 9.71 -8.23
CA PRO A 262 10.11 8.79 -7.19
C PRO A 262 11.14 8.60 -6.05
N GLU A 263 12.35 9.14 -6.20
CA GLU A 263 13.38 9.15 -5.16
C GLU A 263 12.99 9.97 -3.93
N PHE A 264 12.21 11.04 -4.11
CA PHE A 264 11.78 11.92 -3.01
C PHE A 264 10.29 12.27 -3.03
N ALA A 265 9.58 11.96 -4.11
CA ALA A 265 8.15 12.18 -4.25
C ALA A 265 7.36 10.88 -4.37
N THR A 266 6.08 10.95 -4.02
CA THR A 266 5.13 9.85 -4.16
C THR A 266 4.00 10.27 -5.09
N ASP A 267 3.77 9.52 -6.17
CA ASP A 267 2.62 9.73 -7.06
C ASP A 267 1.34 9.18 -6.42
N LEU A 268 0.37 10.06 -6.17
CA LEU A 268 -0.97 9.72 -5.66
C LEU A 268 -1.93 9.28 -6.79
N GLY A 269 -1.43 9.27 -8.02
CA GLY A 269 -2.10 8.79 -9.21
C GLY A 269 -2.75 9.90 -10.03
N VAL A 270 -3.33 9.44 -11.13
CA VAL A 270 -3.93 10.27 -12.16
C VAL A 270 -5.44 10.39 -11.97
N ILE A 271 -5.96 11.59 -12.17
CA ILE A 271 -7.38 11.93 -12.04
C ILE A 271 -7.93 12.28 -13.43
N PRO A 272 -9.11 11.75 -13.80
CA PRO A 272 -9.71 11.97 -15.11
C PRO A 272 -10.34 13.36 -15.28
N THR A 273 -9.54 14.41 -15.11
CA THR A 273 -9.94 15.83 -15.10
C THR A 273 -9.07 16.66 -16.03
N HIS A 274 -9.61 17.82 -16.43
CA HIS A 274 -8.85 18.87 -17.08
C HIS A 274 -8.17 19.77 -16.04
N HIS A 275 -7.24 20.62 -16.49
CA HIS A 275 -6.35 21.38 -15.61
C HIS A 275 -7.09 22.22 -14.54
N PHE A 276 -8.21 22.84 -14.90
CA PHE A 276 -9.04 23.68 -13.99
C PHE A 276 -10.04 22.90 -13.11
N ASP A 277 -10.24 21.60 -13.33
CA ASP A 277 -11.12 20.77 -12.48
C ASP A 277 -10.26 19.93 -11.52
N THR A 278 -8.98 19.72 -11.85
CA THR A 278 -8.08 18.86 -11.08
C THR A 278 -7.81 19.42 -9.69
N ASP A 279 -7.85 20.73 -9.49
CA ASP A 279 -7.65 21.38 -8.18
C ASP A 279 -8.94 21.56 -7.38
N THR A 280 -10.08 21.08 -7.86
CA THR A 280 -11.32 21.14 -7.09
C THR A 280 -11.25 20.16 -5.91
N GLY A 281 -11.74 20.61 -4.76
CA GLY A 281 -11.74 19.84 -3.51
C GLY A 281 -12.36 18.45 -3.68
N THR A 282 -13.54 18.37 -4.29
CA THR A 282 -14.24 17.10 -4.53
C THR A 282 -13.41 16.10 -5.36
N ARG A 283 -12.41 16.53 -6.13
CA ARG A 283 -11.57 15.65 -6.95
C ARG A 283 -10.33 15.14 -6.22
N VAL A 284 -9.58 16.03 -5.55
CA VAL A 284 -8.26 15.69 -4.99
C VAL A 284 -8.19 15.66 -3.47
N PHE A 285 -9.08 16.36 -2.76
CA PHE A 285 -8.85 16.64 -1.33
C PHE A 285 -8.80 15.37 -0.48
N THR A 286 -9.57 14.33 -0.83
CA THR A 286 -9.55 13.07 -0.10
C THR A 286 -8.16 12.41 -0.14
N LYS A 287 -7.47 12.45 -1.28
CA LYS A 287 -6.09 11.92 -1.41
C LYS A 287 -5.10 12.74 -0.57
N ILE A 288 -5.24 14.07 -0.58
CA ILE A 288 -4.41 14.98 0.23
C ILE A 288 -4.62 14.71 1.73
N ARG A 289 -5.89 14.70 2.16
CA ARG A 289 -6.30 14.41 3.54
C ARG A 289 -5.79 13.05 4.01
N ALA A 290 -5.87 12.02 3.18
CA ALA A 290 -5.37 10.69 3.49
C ALA A 290 -3.89 10.69 3.88
N ARG A 291 -3.05 11.41 3.13
CA ARG A 291 -1.61 11.47 3.40
C ARG A 291 -1.28 12.33 4.62
N ILE A 292 -1.98 13.45 4.82
CA ILE A 292 -1.83 14.28 6.04
C ILE A 292 -2.19 13.45 7.27
N HIS A 293 -3.33 12.77 7.23
CA HIS A 293 -3.78 11.91 8.31
C HIS A 293 -2.75 10.81 8.64
N GLY A 294 -2.18 10.17 7.61
CA GLY A 294 -1.08 9.22 7.80
C GLY A 294 0.11 9.85 8.52
N LEU A 295 0.57 11.02 8.08
CA LEU A 295 1.71 11.72 8.69
C LEU A 295 1.47 12.23 10.12
N GLU A 296 0.22 12.38 10.55
CA GLU A 296 -0.17 12.91 11.86
C GLU A 296 -0.46 11.81 12.89
N ASN A 297 -0.84 10.61 12.45
CA ASN A 297 -1.32 9.52 13.31
C ASN A 297 -0.44 8.26 13.26
N THR A 298 0.78 8.36 12.72
CA THR A 298 1.70 7.22 12.57
C THR A 298 3.12 7.58 13.01
N LEU A 299 3.86 6.60 13.54
CA LEU A 299 5.21 6.79 14.05
C LEU A 299 6.21 7.02 12.90
N GLN A 300 6.94 8.14 12.94
CA GLN A 300 7.95 8.48 11.92
C GLN A 300 9.33 7.92 12.30
N ILE A 301 9.42 6.60 12.44
CA ILE A 301 10.63 5.90 12.95
C ILE A 301 11.47 5.21 11.87
N PHE A 302 11.10 5.35 10.59
CA PHE A 302 11.81 4.76 9.47
C PHE A 302 12.23 5.81 8.45
N ASN A 303 13.49 5.74 8.02
CA ASN A 303 14.02 6.54 6.92
C ASN A 303 14.11 5.70 5.66
N ARG A 304 13.73 6.29 4.53
CA ARG A 304 13.88 5.68 3.21
C ARG A 304 15.36 5.71 2.79
N VAL A 305 15.92 4.56 2.42
CA VAL A 305 17.36 4.44 2.03
C VAL A 305 17.56 3.97 0.60
N ALA A 306 16.52 3.42 -0.04
CA ALA A 306 16.50 3.16 -1.48
C ALA A 306 15.07 3.17 -2.02
N THR A 307 14.92 3.50 -3.30
CA THR A 307 13.63 3.65 -3.98
C THR A 307 13.64 3.08 -5.39
N ASN A 308 12.45 2.88 -5.96
CA ASN A 308 12.25 2.56 -7.36
C ASN A 308 13.11 1.39 -7.85
N GLY A 309 13.21 0.33 -7.04
CA GLY A 309 14.02 -0.85 -7.38
C GLY A 309 15.51 -0.54 -7.56
N LEU A 310 16.01 0.46 -6.81
CA LEU A 310 17.39 0.99 -6.85
C LEU A 310 17.78 1.59 -8.20
N SER A 311 16.84 2.19 -8.94
CA SER A 311 17.11 2.81 -10.25
C SER A 311 18.25 3.83 -10.21
N GLU A 312 18.35 4.62 -9.12
CA GLU A 312 19.44 5.55 -8.86
C GLU A 312 20.83 4.89 -8.95
N PHE A 313 20.94 3.64 -8.53
CA PHE A 313 22.18 2.88 -8.48
C PHE A 313 22.34 1.94 -9.69
N GLY A 314 21.54 2.12 -10.74
CA GLY A 314 21.54 1.29 -11.95
C GLY A 314 20.66 0.04 -11.86
N GLY A 315 19.71 0.02 -10.91
CA GLY A 315 18.65 -0.96 -10.82
C GLY A 315 17.50 -0.70 -11.77
N SER A 316 16.34 -1.29 -11.47
CA SER A 316 15.20 -1.31 -12.39
C SER A 316 13.90 -1.10 -11.64
N GLU A 317 13.07 -0.21 -12.15
CA GLU A 317 11.69 0.01 -11.68
C GLU A 317 10.80 -1.24 -11.82
N HIS A 318 11.20 -2.18 -12.67
CA HIS A 318 10.52 -3.47 -12.82
C HIS A 318 10.79 -4.42 -11.64
N SER A 319 11.82 -4.15 -10.82
CA SER A 319 12.08 -4.89 -9.57
C SER A 319 11.09 -4.41 -8.51
N THR A 320 9.86 -4.89 -8.58
CA THR A 320 8.73 -4.36 -7.78
C THR A 320 8.77 -4.81 -6.33
N TRP A 321 9.39 -5.96 -6.00
CA TRP A 321 9.41 -6.51 -4.64
C TRP A 321 10.83 -6.78 -4.13
N ALA A 322 11.12 -6.37 -2.89
CA ALA A 322 12.30 -6.78 -2.12
C ALA A 322 12.00 -8.12 -1.42
N TRP A 323 12.19 -9.22 -2.15
CA TRP A 323 11.64 -10.53 -1.80
C TRP A 323 12.34 -11.20 -0.62
N SER A 324 13.64 -10.97 -0.49
CA SER A 324 14.46 -11.39 0.65
C SER A 324 15.46 -10.30 1.03
N VAL A 325 15.76 -10.22 2.32
CA VAL A 325 16.80 -9.34 2.88
C VAL A 325 17.56 -10.14 3.92
N LYS A 326 18.89 -10.07 3.91
CA LYS A 326 19.73 -10.79 4.88
C LYS A 326 20.99 -10.01 5.21
N TRP A 327 21.38 -10.01 6.48
CA TRP A 327 22.69 -9.50 6.89
C TRP A 327 23.79 -10.55 6.72
N PHE A 328 24.91 -10.18 6.09
CA PHE A 328 26.05 -11.07 5.90
C PHE A 328 27.36 -10.28 5.85
N LYS A 329 28.36 -10.68 6.63
CA LYS A 329 29.71 -10.09 6.67
C LYS A 329 29.74 -8.55 6.70
N GLY A 330 28.92 -7.95 7.57
CA GLY A 330 28.88 -6.50 7.79
C GLY A 330 28.06 -5.72 6.75
N LYS A 331 27.36 -6.41 5.85
CA LYS A 331 26.60 -5.81 4.76
C LYS A 331 25.19 -6.36 4.70
N LEU A 332 24.31 -5.60 4.07
CA LEU A 332 22.93 -6.00 3.84
C LEU A 332 22.77 -6.46 2.39
N TYR A 333 22.14 -7.62 2.19
CA TYR A 333 21.84 -8.16 0.87
C TYR A 333 20.33 -8.16 0.62
N VAL A 334 19.92 -7.80 -0.60
CA VAL A 334 18.52 -7.75 -1.02
C VAL A 334 18.34 -8.58 -2.28
N GLY A 335 17.54 -9.64 -2.20
CA GLY A 335 17.08 -10.42 -3.33
C GLY A 335 15.78 -9.87 -3.89
N THR A 336 15.75 -9.56 -5.19
CA THR A 336 14.58 -8.92 -5.81
C THR A 336 13.62 -9.94 -6.42
N ALA A 337 12.38 -9.52 -6.69
CA ALA A 337 11.50 -10.15 -7.66
C ALA A 337 11.01 -9.09 -8.64
N SER A 338 11.15 -9.40 -9.93
CA SER A 338 10.72 -8.50 -11.00
C SER A 338 9.27 -8.79 -11.38
N GLU A 339 8.46 -7.74 -11.53
CA GLU A 339 7.07 -7.83 -11.99
C GLU A 339 6.24 -8.87 -11.22
N ALA A 340 6.47 -8.99 -9.90
CA ALA A 340 5.96 -10.09 -9.08
C ALA A 340 4.42 -10.18 -9.08
N LEU A 341 3.73 -9.04 -9.08
CA LEU A 341 2.27 -9.00 -9.19
C LEU A 341 1.80 -9.49 -10.57
N CYS A 342 2.43 -9.03 -11.64
CA CYS A 342 2.09 -9.41 -13.01
C CYS A 342 2.35 -10.89 -13.28
N MET A 343 3.44 -11.44 -12.75
CA MET A 343 3.71 -12.87 -12.76
C MET A 343 2.68 -13.68 -11.95
N SER A 344 2.16 -13.14 -10.85
CA SER A 344 1.09 -13.77 -10.07
C SER A 344 -0.25 -13.81 -10.84
N VAL A 345 -0.58 -12.72 -11.53
CA VAL A 345 -1.78 -12.62 -12.39
C VAL A 345 -1.66 -13.59 -13.56
N LEU A 346 -0.53 -13.59 -14.28
CA LEU A 346 -0.31 -14.51 -15.40
C LEU A 346 -0.29 -15.98 -14.99
N THR A 347 0.35 -16.31 -13.87
CA THR A 347 0.29 -17.67 -13.30
C THR A 347 -1.16 -18.10 -13.09
N SER A 348 -2.04 -17.19 -12.65
CA SER A 348 -3.46 -17.48 -12.46
C SER A 348 -4.21 -17.62 -13.79
N ASP A 349 -3.91 -16.77 -14.77
CA ASP A 349 -4.49 -16.89 -16.12
C ASP A 349 -4.17 -18.24 -16.76
N VAL A 350 -2.92 -18.72 -16.61
CA VAL A 350 -2.48 -20.02 -17.13
C VAL A 350 -3.12 -21.18 -16.38
N ARG A 351 -3.13 -21.15 -15.02
CA ARG A 351 -3.63 -22.29 -14.22
C ARG A 351 -5.14 -22.44 -14.28
N ILE A 352 -5.89 -21.34 -14.20
CA ILE A 352 -7.34 -21.40 -13.97
C ILE A 352 -8.16 -20.53 -14.94
N GLY A 353 -7.52 -19.90 -15.94
CA GLY A 353 -8.22 -19.22 -17.03
C GLY A 353 -8.88 -17.89 -16.65
N THR A 354 -8.32 -17.15 -15.69
CA THR A 354 -8.90 -15.88 -15.21
C THR A 354 -8.95 -14.77 -16.26
N ASN A 355 -8.00 -14.75 -17.20
CA ASN A 355 -7.84 -13.76 -18.27
C ASN A 355 -7.78 -12.29 -17.78
N VAL A 356 -7.10 -12.06 -16.66
CA VAL A 356 -7.00 -10.74 -16.00
C VAL A 356 -5.80 -9.93 -16.49
N TYR A 357 -4.71 -10.58 -16.93
CA TYR A 357 -3.50 -9.90 -17.36
C TYR A 357 -3.72 -8.89 -18.50
N PRO A 358 -4.52 -9.18 -19.56
CA PRO A 358 -4.81 -8.18 -20.60
C PRO A 358 -5.45 -6.90 -20.05
N SER A 359 -6.30 -7.02 -19.02
CA SER A 359 -6.88 -5.86 -18.34
C SER A 359 -5.83 -5.09 -17.53
N ALA A 360 -4.91 -5.78 -16.87
CA ALA A 360 -3.81 -5.14 -16.15
C ALA A 360 -2.87 -4.37 -17.10
N VAL A 361 -2.61 -4.89 -18.30
CA VAL A 361 -1.84 -4.19 -19.35
C VAL A 361 -2.56 -2.93 -19.85
N ASN A 362 -3.85 -3.05 -20.19
CA ASN A 362 -4.65 -1.92 -20.70
C ASN A 362 -4.77 -0.74 -19.72
N THR A 363 -4.44 -0.97 -18.45
CA THR A 363 -4.59 0.00 -17.36
C THR A 363 -3.23 0.47 -16.82
N GLY A 364 -2.16 0.08 -17.53
CA GLY A 364 -0.76 0.39 -17.23
C GLY A 364 -0.25 -0.23 -15.93
N GLN A 365 -0.96 -1.20 -15.36
CA GLN A 365 -0.54 -1.89 -14.13
C GLN A 365 0.58 -2.88 -14.41
N CYS A 366 0.48 -3.58 -15.53
CA CYS A 366 1.50 -4.50 -15.98
C CYS A 366 2.08 -4.03 -17.32
N PRO A 367 3.39 -4.27 -17.56
CA PRO A 367 3.96 -4.09 -18.88
C PRO A 367 3.27 -5.03 -19.87
N ASP A 368 3.30 -4.67 -21.16
CA ASP A 368 2.87 -5.59 -22.20
C ASP A 368 3.76 -6.85 -22.22
N TYR A 369 3.32 -7.88 -22.95
CA TYR A 369 3.99 -9.17 -22.90
C TYR A 369 5.47 -9.12 -23.34
N PRO A 370 5.84 -8.45 -24.45
CA PRO A 370 7.25 -8.28 -24.83
C PRO A 370 8.11 -7.56 -23.79
N ASP A 371 7.60 -6.50 -23.15
CA ASP A 371 8.32 -5.77 -22.10
C ASP A 371 8.42 -6.58 -20.80
N LEU A 372 7.36 -7.30 -20.44
CA LEU A 372 7.37 -8.22 -19.30
C LEU A 372 8.50 -9.25 -19.45
N VAL A 373 8.53 -9.99 -20.56
CA VAL A 373 9.50 -11.07 -20.76
C VAL A 373 10.96 -10.58 -20.61
N ARG A 374 11.23 -9.34 -21.04
CA ARG A 374 12.57 -8.73 -20.96
C ARG A 374 12.93 -8.21 -19.56
N SER A 375 11.95 -7.84 -18.75
CA SER A 375 12.15 -7.21 -17.44
C SER A 375 12.30 -8.19 -16.27
N LEU A 376 11.94 -9.47 -16.47
CA LEU A 376 11.87 -10.49 -15.42
C LEU A 376 13.20 -10.86 -14.75
N GLY A 377 14.36 -10.44 -15.26
CA GLY A 377 15.66 -10.79 -14.67
C GLY A 377 15.81 -10.30 -13.23
N ALA A 378 15.82 -11.22 -12.27
CA ALA A 378 16.03 -10.90 -10.86
C ALA A 378 17.45 -10.44 -10.54
N GLU A 379 17.60 -9.72 -9.44
CA GLU A 379 18.85 -9.11 -8.99
C GLU A 379 19.16 -9.45 -7.54
N ILE A 380 20.45 -9.40 -7.20
CA ILE A 380 20.91 -9.34 -5.81
C ILE A 380 21.72 -8.05 -5.63
N TRP A 381 21.33 -7.27 -4.63
CA TRP A 381 21.94 -6.00 -4.28
C TRP A 381 22.64 -6.10 -2.92
N GLN A 382 23.79 -5.44 -2.81
CA GLN A 382 24.56 -5.30 -1.58
C GLN A 382 24.56 -3.83 -1.16
N TYR A 383 24.21 -3.56 0.10
CA TYR A 383 24.37 -2.26 0.73
C TYR A 383 25.52 -2.28 1.74
N THR A 384 26.40 -1.28 1.62
CA THR A 384 27.53 -1.07 2.54
C THR A 384 27.22 0.15 3.41
N PRO A 385 26.88 -0.05 4.71
CA PRO A 385 26.40 1.03 5.56
C PRO A 385 27.45 2.12 5.83
N GLU A 386 28.73 1.75 5.87
CA GLU A 386 29.84 2.66 6.17
C GLU A 386 30.01 3.73 5.09
N THR A 387 29.73 3.39 3.83
CA THR A 387 29.86 4.28 2.68
C THR A 387 28.52 4.75 2.12
N ASN A 388 27.41 4.22 2.65
CA ASN A 388 26.06 4.40 2.12
C ASN A 388 25.95 4.05 0.62
N GLN A 389 26.64 2.99 0.18
CA GLN A 389 26.70 2.59 -1.23
C GLN A 389 25.93 1.30 -1.50
N TRP A 390 25.23 1.30 -2.62
CA TRP A 390 24.57 0.13 -3.19
C TRP A 390 25.33 -0.38 -4.42
N VAL A 391 25.51 -1.69 -4.51
CA VAL A 391 26.15 -2.36 -5.64
C VAL A 391 25.32 -3.59 -6.02
N ARG A 392 24.99 -3.72 -7.30
CA ARG A 392 24.41 -4.97 -7.84
C ARG A 392 25.50 -6.03 -7.93
N VAL A 393 25.40 -7.06 -7.11
CA VAL A 393 26.37 -8.18 -7.06
C VAL A 393 25.95 -9.35 -7.94
N PHE A 394 24.68 -9.43 -8.34
CA PHE A 394 24.20 -10.44 -9.27
C PHE A 394 23.02 -9.94 -10.12
N LYS A 395 22.99 -10.37 -11.39
CA LYS A 395 21.84 -10.23 -12.30
C LYS A 395 21.58 -11.58 -12.96
N SER A 396 20.35 -12.07 -12.84
CA SER A 396 19.90 -13.28 -13.51
C SER A 396 19.96 -13.11 -15.04
N PRO A 397 20.59 -14.03 -15.78
CA PRO A 397 20.75 -13.90 -17.22
C PRO A 397 19.46 -14.30 -17.97
N ASN A 398 19.17 -13.62 -19.08
CA ASN A 398 18.04 -13.92 -19.96
C ASN A 398 18.37 -15.07 -20.92
N THR A 399 18.46 -16.29 -20.38
CA THR A 399 18.94 -17.48 -21.12
C THR A 399 17.84 -18.45 -21.55
N ILE A 400 16.64 -18.40 -20.96
CA ILE A 400 15.58 -19.39 -21.23
C ILE A 400 14.86 -19.03 -22.53
N PRO A 401 14.90 -19.88 -23.58
CA PRO A 401 14.21 -19.60 -24.84
C PRO A 401 12.69 -19.74 -24.69
N LEU A 402 11.95 -18.79 -25.27
CA LEU A 402 10.51 -18.90 -25.50
C LEU A 402 10.29 -19.14 -26.99
N VAL A 403 9.54 -20.18 -27.33
CA VAL A 403 9.31 -20.61 -28.72
C VAL A 403 7.87 -20.37 -29.17
N ASP A 404 7.67 -20.12 -30.46
CA ASP A 404 6.34 -20.11 -31.08
C ASP A 404 5.83 -21.52 -31.41
N ASP A 405 4.61 -21.63 -31.94
CA ASP A 405 4.00 -22.89 -32.37
C ASP A 405 4.80 -23.62 -33.47
N GLN A 406 5.74 -22.94 -34.14
CA GLN A 406 6.65 -23.52 -35.12
C GLN A 406 8.02 -23.89 -34.54
N GLY A 407 8.21 -23.78 -33.22
CA GLY A 407 9.45 -24.10 -32.51
C GLY A 407 10.56 -23.05 -32.67
N ARG A 408 10.26 -21.85 -33.20
CA ARG A 408 11.25 -20.77 -33.39
C ARG A 408 11.36 -19.94 -32.12
N VAL A 409 12.58 -19.62 -31.70
CA VAL A 409 12.81 -18.75 -30.53
C VAL A 409 12.37 -17.32 -30.85
N VAL A 410 11.30 -16.87 -30.19
CA VAL A 410 10.73 -15.51 -30.36
C VAL A 410 11.22 -14.53 -29.29
N ALA A 411 11.61 -15.04 -28.12
CA ALA A 411 12.16 -14.23 -27.04
C ALA A 411 13.03 -15.10 -26.10
N ARG A 412 13.76 -14.44 -25.19
CA ARG A 412 14.42 -15.12 -24.06
C ARG A 412 14.01 -14.47 -22.75
N THR A 413 13.67 -15.29 -21.77
CA THR A 413 13.35 -14.87 -20.40
C THR A 413 14.46 -15.25 -19.42
N ALA A 414 14.39 -14.73 -18.20
CA ALA A 414 15.39 -14.90 -17.16
C ALA A 414 15.46 -16.33 -16.62
N ARG A 415 16.66 -16.76 -16.22
CA ARG A 415 16.86 -18.06 -15.54
C ARG A 415 16.18 -18.11 -14.17
N ASP A 416 16.27 -17.00 -13.44
CA ASP A 416 15.60 -16.72 -12.18
C ASP A 416 14.82 -15.40 -12.30
N VAL A 417 13.55 -15.43 -11.91
CA VAL A 417 12.64 -14.26 -11.88
C VAL A 417 12.46 -13.66 -10.49
N GLY A 418 13.02 -14.32 -9.47
CA GLY A 418 13.19 -13.71 -8.16
C GLY A 418 14.04 -14.54 -7.20
N PHE A 419 14.54 -13.89 -6.15
CA PHE A 419 15.27 -14.51 -5.04
C PHE A 419 14.48 -14.41 -3.75
N ARG A 420 13.72 -15.46 -3.43
CA ARG A 420 12.59 -15.41 -2.46
C ARG A 420 13.01 -15.60 -1.00
N GLY A 421 14.10 -16.32 -0.76
CA GLY A 421 14.66 -16.57 0.55
C GLY A 421 16.18 -16.46 0.52
N MET A 422 16.77 -16.02 1.63
CA MET A 422 18.21 -15.97 1.84
C MET A 422 18.53 -16.46 3.24
N GLU A 423 19.62 -17.21 3.39
CA GLU A 423 20.07 -17.70 4.69
C GLU A 423 21.59 -17.80 4.74
N VAL A 424 22.15 -17.52 5.92
CA VAL A 424 23.57 -17.73 6.19
C VAL A 424 23.73 -19.13 6.76
N PHE A 425 24.62 -19.91 6.17
CA PHE A 425 24.91 -21.28 6.59
C PHE A 425 26.41 -21.47 6.76
N VAL A 426 26.78 -22.23 7.79
CA VAL A 426 28.17 -22.65 8.03
C VAL A 426 28.32 -24.06 7.48
N GLU A 427 29.10 -24.19 6.42
CA GLU A 427 29.37 -25.47 5.76
C GLU A 427 30.20 -26.42 6.64
N PRO A 428 30.25 -27.73 6.33
CA PRO A 428 31.00 -28.71 7.12
C PRO A 428 32.49 -28.38 7.33
N ASP A 429 33.10 -27.60 6.43
CA ASP A 429 34.48 -27.15 6.52
C ASP A 429 34.68 -25.88 7.38
N GLY A 430 33.58 -25.33 7.93
CA GLY A 430 33.56 -24.10 8.72
C GLY A 430 33.38 -22.82 7.92
N THR A 431 33.23 -22.91 6.59
CA THR A 431 33.03 -21.73 5.74
C THR A 431 31.64 -21.14 5.96
N GLU A 432 31.57 -19.86 6.32
CA GLU A 432 30.32 -19.10 6.39
C GLU A 432 29.93 -18.58 5.00
N VAL A 433 28.74 -18.95 4.55
CA VAL A 433 28.24 -18.77 3.18
C VAL A 433 26.83 -18.21 3.17
N LEU A 434 26.54 -17.34 2.22
CA LEU A 434 25.20 -16.84 1.95
C LEU A 434 24.57 -17.63 0.80
N TYR A 435 23.39 -18.19 1.04
CA TYR A 435 22.56 -18.86 0.03
C TYR A 435 21.36 -18.00 -0.35
N ALA A 436 20.95 -18.06 -1.62
CA ALA A 436 19.75 -17.41 -2.13
C ALA A 436 18.88 -18.38 -2.95
N GLY A 437 17.60 -18.48 -2.58
CA GLY A 437 16.60 -19.33 -3.22
C GLY A 437 15.99 -18.70 -4.46
N GLY A 438 16.27 -19.28 -5.63
CA GLY A 438 15.75 -18.84 -6.91
C GLY A 438 14.32 -19.30 -7.19
N VAL A 439 13.63 -18.52 -8.02
CA VAL A 439 12.29 -18.80 -8.54
C VAL A 439 12.32 -18.74 -10.06
N THR A 440 11.69 -19.69 -10.74
CA THR A 440 11.62 -19.72 -12.20
C THR A 440 10.26 -19.23 -12.70
N SER A 441 10.18 -18.83 -13.96
CA SER A 441 8.94 -18.45 -14.63
C SER A 441 8.22 -19.62 -15.31
N GLY A 442 8.59 -20.86 -14.97
CA GLY A 442 7.96 -22.05 -15.53
C GLY A 442 6.46 -22.16 -15.22
N SER A 443 5.96 -21.49 -14.17
CA SER A 443 4.52 -21.43 -13.88
C SER A 443 3.69 -20.71 -14.95
N VAL A 444 4.34 -19.96 -15.83
CA VAL A 444 3.69 -19.22 -16.93
C VAL A 444 4.14 -19.74 -18.30
N PHE A 445 5.42 -20.04 -18.46
CA PHE A 445 6.02 -20.26 -19.78
C PHE A 445 6.33 -21.71 -20.13
N GLU A 446 6.09 -22.65 -19.23
CA GLU A 446 6.18 -24.06 -19.57
C GLU A 446 4.94 -24.50 -20.38
N PRO A 447 5.11 -25.29 -21.45
CA PRO A 447 3.97 -25.80 -22.21
C PRO A 447 3.07 -26.73 -21.38
N MET A 448 1.80 -26.79 -21.75
CA MET A 448 0.79 -27.69 -21.17
C MET A 448 0.32 -28.72 -22.22
N PRO A 449 0.29 -30.03 -21.92
CA PRO A 449 0.71 -30.66 -20.67
C PRO A 449 2.23 -30.55 -20.46
N PHE A 450 2.66 -30.57 -19.20
CA PHE A 450 4.05 -30.34 -18.87
C PHE A 450 4.98 -31.40 -19.47
N GLU A 451 6.10 -30.93 -20.04
CA GLU A 451 7.17 -31.80 -20.50
C GLU A 451 8.12 -32.13 -19.32
N PRO A 452 8.54 -33.39 -19.16
CA PRO A 452 9.48 -33.78 -18.09
C PRO A 452 10.79 -32.98 -18.12
N ASP A 453 11.35 -32.65 -19.28
CA ASP A 453 12.61 -31.89 -19.38
C ASP A 453 12.43 -30.47 -19.95
N GLY A 454 11.18 -30.00 -20.04
CA GLY A 454 10.83 -28.82 -20.86
C GLY A 454 11.21 -27.48 -20.25
N TYR A 455 11.35 -27.39 -18.92
CA TYR A 455 11.65 -26.12 -18.24
C TYR A 455 12.62 -26.29 -17.08
N ALA A 456 13.57 -25.37 -16.95
CA ALA A 456 14.61 -25.46 -15.94
C ALA A 456 14.05 -25.42 -14.51
N PRO A 457 14.55 -26.29 -13.59
CA PRO A 457 14.08 -26.33 -12.20
C PRO A 457 14.46 -25.05 -11.44
N PRO A 458 13.81 -24.73 -10.31
CA PRO A 458 14.32 -23.71 -9.40
C PRO A 458 15.71 -24.11 -8.87
N ARG A 459 16.54 -23.11 -8.57
CA ARG A 459 17.93 -23.32 -8.14
C ARG A 459 18.30 -22.52 -6.91
N LEU A 460 19.36 -22.95 -6.22
CA LEU A 460 20.03 -22.18 -5.18
C LEU A 460 21.27 -21.50 -5.75
N LEU A 461 21.48 -20.24 -5.39
CA LEU A 461 22.75 -19.55 -5.57
C LEU A 461 23.52 -19.55 -4.25
N ARG A 462 24.85 -19.61 -4.37
CA ARG A 462 25.81 -19.68 -3.27
C ARG A 462 26.84 -18.56 -3.42
N SER A 463 27.18 -17.88 -2.32
CA SER A 463 28.27 -16.91 -2.28
C SER A 463 29.04 -16.94 -0.96
N VAL A 464 30.36 -17.04 -1.04
CA VAL A 464 31.26 -17.04 0.13
C VAL A 464 31.67 -15.62 0.52
N ASP A 465 31.78 -14.71 -0.45
CA ASP A 465 32.25 -13.33 -0.28
C ASP A 465 31.10 -12.30 -0.38
N GLY A 466 29.90 -12.75 -0.77
CA GLY A 466 28.73 -11.91 -1.06
C GLY A 466 28.79 -11.19 -2.41
N VAL A 467 29.86 -11.36 -3.19
CA VAL A 467 30.08 -10.68 -4.48
C VAL A 467 30.06 -11.68 -5.63
N SER A 468 30.71 -12.82 -5.46
CA SER A 468 30.78 -13.91 -6.42
C SER A 468 29.65 -14.89 -6.15
N TRP A 469 28.70 -15.00 -7.08
CA TRP A 469 27.54 -15.87 -6.96
C TRP A 469 27.58 -16.97 -8.01
N ALA A 470 27.43 -18.22 -7.57
CA ALA A 470 27.38 -19.39 -8.44
C ALA A 470 26.17 -20.27 -8.09
N PRO A 471 25.55 -20.95 -9.08
CA PRO A 471 24.53 -21.93 -8.79
C PRO A 471 25.13 -23.14 -8.08
N VAL A 472 24.39 -23.70 -7.13
CA VAL A 472 24.66 -25.03 -6.57
C VAL A 472 24.51 -26.08 -7.69
N PRO A 473 25.30 -27.16 -7.73
CA PRO A 473 25.16 -28.22 -8.73
C PRO A 473 23.74 -28.80 -8.81
N GLN A 474 23.19 -28.92 -10.01
CA GLN A 474 21.87 -29.47 -10.31
C GLN A 474 21.86 -30.17 -11.68
N GLU A 475 22.63 -31.25 -11.80
CA GLU A 475 22.75 -32.00 -13.05
C GLU A 475 21.49 -32.84 -13.33
N PRO A 476 21.04 -32.97 -14.60
CA PRO A 476 19.91 -33.85 -14.95
C PRO A 476 20.12 -35.28 -14.44
N GLY A 477 19.05 -35.92 -13.94
CA GLY A 477 19.10 -37.26 -13.34
C GLY A 477 19.51 -37.29 -11.85
N THR A 478 19.84 -36.16 -11.24
CA THR A 478 20.09 -36.04 -9.79
C THR A 478 18.86 -35.49 -9.05
N PHE A 479 18.79 -35.63 -7.73
CA PHE A 479 17.65 -35.14 -6.94
C PHE A 479 17.33 -33.66 -7.21
N LEU A 480 18.32 -32.76 -7.15
CA LEU A 480 18.08 -31.34 -7.45
C LEU A 480 17.89 -31.05 -8.94
N GLY A 481 18.43 -31.87 -9.86
CA GLY A 481 18.15 -31.73 -11.29
C GLY A 481 16.68 -32.00 -11.62
N GLU A 482 16.10 -32.99 -10.94
CA GLU A 482 14.72 -33.45 -11.17
C GLU A 482 13.68 -32.75 -10.29
N ILE A 483 14.08 -31.91 -9.34
CA ILE A 483 13.15 -31.33 -8.36
C ILE A 483 12.04 -30.49 -9.02
N GLY A 484 12.33 -29.86 -10.16
CA GLY A 484 11.36 -29.09 -10.93
C GLY A 484 10.34 -29.93 -11.69
N ASN A 485 10.54 -31.25 -11.76
CA ASN A 485 9.70 -32.20 -12.51
C ASN A 485 8.68 -32.89 -11.62
N VAL A 486 8.82 -32.74 -10.30
CA VAL A 486 7.84 -33.22 -9.32
C VAL A 486 6.51 -32.55 -9.59
N LEU A 487 5.56 -33.35 -10.08
CA LEU A 487 4.17 -32.95 -10.23
C LEU A 487 3.54 -32.90 -8.85
N VAL A 488 2.87 -31.78 -8.65
CA VAL A 488 2.25 -31.44 -7.39
C VAL A 488 0.72 -31.61 -7.49
N ASP A 489 0.20 -31.40 -8.69
CA ASP A 489 -1.11 -31.77 -9.17
C ASP A 489 -1.05 -31.81 -10.71
N GLU A 490 -2.17 -32.06 -11.40
CA GLU A 490 -2.23 -32.15 -12.87
C GLU A 490 -1.78 -30.84 -13.58
N GLN A 491 -1.72 -29.72 -12.86
CA GLN A 491 -1.45 -28.38 -13.41
C GLN A 491 -0.35 -27.60 -12.68
N THR A 492 0.42 -28.23 -11.80
CA THR A 492 1.41 -27.54 -10.96
C THR A 492 2.69 -28.35 -10.76
N LYS A 493 3.83 -27.68 -10.94
CA LYS A 493 5.18 -28.17 -10.63
C LYS A 493 5.86 -27.30 -9.57
N LEU A 494 6.92 -27.81 -8.97
CA LEU A 494 7.78 -27.03 -8.07
C LEU A 494 8.60 -25.99 -8.84
N ARG A 495 8.56 -24.72 -8.40
CA ARG A 495 9.09 -23.55 -9.12
C ARG A 495 9.84 -22.54 -8.24
N SER A 496 9.87 -22.73 -6.92
CA SER A 496 10.41 -21.74 -5.98
C SER A 496 11.14 -22.39 -4.82
N PHE A 497 12.41 -22.03 -4.61
CA PHE A 497 13.02 -22.11 -3.27
C PHE A 497 12.51 -20.94 -2.44
N ARG A 498 11.75 -21.21 -1.38
CA ARG A 498 10.99 -20.19 -0.65
C ARG A 498 11.63 -19.79 0.67
N SER A 499 11.60 -20.70 1.64
CA SER A 499 12.11 -20.50 3.00
C SER A 499 13.42 -21.25 3.08
N LEU A 500 14.45 -20.61 3.63
CA LEU A 500 15.75 -21.21 3.91
C LEU A 500 16.01 -21.05 5.41
N VAL A 501 16.38 -22.13 6.09
CA VAL A 501 16.61 -22.13 7.55
C VAL A 501 17.76 -23.06 7.89
N SER A 502 18.73 -22.56 8.64
CA SER A 502 19.82 -23.35 9.21
C SER A 502 19.37 -23.97 10.54
N TYR A 503 19.45 -25.29 10.67
CA TYR A 503 19.08 -26.01 11.90
C TYR A 503 19.86 -27.32 12.02
N ASN A 504 20.38 -27.66 13.22
CA ASN A 504 21.12 -28.90 13.49
C ASN A 504 22.18 -29.27 12.42
N GLY A 505 22.98 -28.29 11.99
CA GLY A 505 24.06 -28.49 11.01
C GLY A 505 23.57 -28.81 9.58
N GLN A 506 22.29 -28.61 9.29
CA GLN A 506 21.69 -28.77 7.97
C GLN A 506 21.07 -27.46 7.50
N LEU A 507 21.14 -27.20 6.20
CA LEU A 507 20.34 -26.18 5.55
C LEU A 507 19.03 -26.82 5.08
N PHE A 508 17.91 -26.30 5.58
CA PHE A 508 16.57 -26.69 5.17
C PHE A 508 16.02 -25.69 4.16
N ALA A 509 15.24 -26.21 3.21
CA ALA A 509 14.49 -25.38 2.30
C ALA A 509 13.06 -25.86 2.10
N THR A 510 12.10 -24.94 2.06
CA THR A 510 10.80 -25.23 1.45
C THR A 510 10.92 -25.02 -0.05
N ILE A 511 10.69 -26.06 -0.83
CA ILE A 511 10.57 -25.97 -2.29
C ILE A 511 9.10 -26.10 -2.64
N GLY A 512 8.53 -25.05 -3.21
CA GLY A 512 7.12 -24.95 -3.52
C GLY A 512 6.83 -24.63 -4.98
N ASP A 513 5.55 -24.63 -5.30
CA ASP A 513 5.03 -23.98 -6.51
C ASP A 513 5.32 -22.46 -6.52
N TYR A 514 4.84 -21.74 -7.54
CA TYR A 514 5.05 -20.28 -7.59
C TYR A 514 4.43 -19.56 -6.36
N VAL A 515 3.28 -20.03 -5.86
CA VAL A 515 2.63 -19.49 -4.64
C VAL A 515 3.53 -19.73 -3.42
N GLY A 516 4.25 -20.85 -3.41
CA GLY A 516 5.31 -21.21 -2.48
C GLY A 516 4.95 -22.37 -1.54
N VAL A 517 3.95 -23.18 -1.89
CA VAL A 517 3.56 -24.38 -1.13
C VAL A 517 4.19 -25.61 -1.77
N GLY A 518 4.79 -26.48 -0.97
CA GLY A 518 5.34 -27.74 -1.48
C GLY A 518 5.90 -28.63 -0.38
N VAL A 519 7.18 -28.97 -0.49
CA VAL A 519 7.86 -29.95 0.36
C VAL A 519 9.05 -29.33 1.08
N VAL A 520 9.51 -29.99 2.14
CA VAL A 520 10.76 -29.64 2.84
C VAL A 520 11.88 -30.54 2.34
N VAL A 521 12.99 -29.93 1.94
CA VAL A 521 14.24 -30.59 1.62
C VAL A 521 15.34 -30.14 2.58
N ALA A 522 16.37 -30.97 2.75
CA ALA A 522 17.52 -30.62 3.60
C ALA A 522 18.83 -31.14 3.01
N SER A 523 19.93 -30.47 3.39
CA SER A 523 21.28 -30.93 3.12
C SER A 523 22.25 -30.50 4.24
N PRO A 524 23.11 -31.41 4.75
CA PRO A 524 24.25 -31.03 5.60
C PRO A 524 25.43 -30.48 4.79
N ASP A 525 25.48 -30.74 3.47
CA ASP A 525 26.50 -30.23 2.55
C ASP A 525 25.83 -29.59 1.32
N PRO A 526 25.20 -28.41 1.50
CA PRO A 526 24.42 -27.78 0.45
C PRO A 526 25.25 -27.38 -0.77
N ALA A 527 26.57 -27.22 -0.65
CA ALA A 527 27.46 -26.87 -1.74
C ALA A 527 27.65 -27.99 -2.76
N ALA A 528 27.61 -29.26 -2.33
CA ALA A 528 27.74 -30.42 -3.21
C ALA A 528 26.57 -30.55 -4.19
N GLY A 529 25.40 -29.96 -3.88
CA GLY A 529 24.24 -29.95 -4.76
C GLY A 529 23.70 -31.35 -5.06
N ASN A 530 23.09 -31.54 -6.24
CA ASN A 530 22.68 -32.85 -6.76
C ASN A 530 21.97 -33.72 -5.71
N ASP A 531 22.53 -34.90 -5.40
CA ASP A 531 21.99 -35.88 -4.45
C ASP A 531 22.43 -35.64 -2.99
N ALA A 532 23.22 -34.59 -2.72
CA ALA A 532 23.50 -34.15 -1.35
C ALA A 532 22.26 -33.53 -0.68
N TRP A 533 21.23 -33.22 -1.47
CA TRP A 533 19.91 -32.81 -1.01
C TRP A 533 18.94 -33.97 -1.06
N ARG A 534 17.97 -33.96 -0.14
CA ARG A 534 16.88 -34.94 -0.10
C ARG A 534 15.61 -34.33 0.44
N GLN A 535 14.47 -34.88 0.05
CA GLN A 535 13.20 -34.57 0.69
C GLN A 535 13.17 -35.14 2.10
N VAL A 536 12.70 -34.33 3.06
CA VAL A 536 12.60 -34.68 4.48
C VAL A 536 11.20 -34.51 5.06
N SER A 537 10.26 -33.91 4.33
CA SER A 537 8.83 -33.96 4.65
C SER A 537 8.14 -35.16 3.98
N PRO A 538 6.94 -35.53 4.44
CA PRO A 538 5.99 -36.26 3.60
C PRO A 538 5.71 -35.55 2.26
N PRO A 539 5.10 -36.23 1.28
CA PRO A 539 4.62 -35.61 0.06
C PRO A 539 3.64 -34.45 0.33
N ARG A 540 3.58 -33.47 -0.57
CA ARG A 540 2.75 -32.26 -0.36
C ARG A 540 1.28 -32.56 -0.11
N ASP A 541 0.69 -33.55 -0.78
CA ASP A 541 -0.74 -33.88 -0.63
C ASP A 541 -1.10 -34.28 0.81
N GLU A 542 -0.14 -34.83 1.55
CA GLU A 542 -0.26 -35.14 2.97
C GLU A 542 0.23 -34.00 3.85
N PHE A 543 1.30 -33.31 3.43
CA PHE A 543 1.97 -32.28 4.21
C PHE A 543 2.36 -31.07 3.33
N PRO A 544 1.44 -30.13 3.11
CA PRO A 544 1.66 -29.03 2.19
C PRO A 544 2.47 -27.91 2.87
N ALA A 545 3.78 -28.14 2.98
CA ALA A 545 4.72 -27.28 3.69
C ALA A 545 4.81 -25.89 3.05
N TRP A 546 4.87 -24.86 3.89
CA TRP A 546 4.86 -23.46 3.44
C TRP A 546 6.05 -22.65 3.95
N ASN A 547 6.23 -22.46 5.26
CA ASN A 547 7.40 -21.76 5.80
C ASN A 547 8.04 -22.57 6.93
N LEU A 548 9.29 -22.24 7.22
CA LEU A 548 10.10 -22.87 8.26
C LEU A 548 10.67 -21.83 9.22
N ILE A 549 10.92 -22.24 10.46
CA ILE A 549 11.74 -21.51 11.44
C ILE A 549 12.30 -22.48 12.48
N ALA A 550 13.51 -22.24 12.97
CA ALA A 550 14.02 -22.94 14.14
C ALA A 550 13.57 -22.22 15.42
N PHE A 551 13.00 -22.95 16.38
CA PHE A 551 12.57 -22.40 17.66
C PHE A 551 12.62 -23.49 18.74
N ALA A 552 13.01 -23.12 19.97
CA ALA A 552 13.01 -24.03 21.13
C ALA A 552 13.63 -25.42 20.88
N GLY A 553 14.71 -25.49 20.09
CA GLY A 553 15.38 -26.75 19.78
C GLY A 553 14.60 -27.69 18.85
N SER A 554 13.72 -27.15 18.01
CA SER A 554 13.00 -27.88 16.96
C SER A 554 12.86 -27.03 15.69
N LEU A 555 12.66 -27.69 14.56
CA LEU A 555 12.30 -27.04 13.30
C LEU A 555 10.78 -27.01 13.18
N TYR A 556 10.20 -25.82 13.19
CA TYR A 556 8.77 -25.60 13.01
C TYR A 556 8.44 -25.38 11.54
N CYS A 557 7.28 -25.87 11.11
CA CYS A 557 6.74 -25.70 9.76
C CYS A 557 5.27 -25.30 9.81
N THR A 558 4.88 -24.31 9.01
CA THR A 558 3.46 -24.06 8.71
C THR A 558 3.02 -24.77 7.45
N THR A 559 1.74 -25.12 7.38
CA THR A 559 1.09 -25.66 6.19
C THR A 559 0.11 -24.66 5.55
N GLY A 560 -0.29 -24.91 4.31
CA GLY A 560 -1.40 -24.22 3.66
C GLY A 560 -1.73 -24.74 2.25
N ILE A 561 -2.66 -24.09 1.57
CA ILE A 561 -3.24 -24.45 0.27
C ILE A 561 -2.64 -23.58 -0.85
N GLY A 562 -2.20 -24.21 -1.94
CA GLY A 562 -1.55 -23.55 -3.09
C GLY A 562 -2.47 -22.87 -4.11
N SER A 563 -3.61 -22.28 -3.71
CA SER A 563 -4.47 -21.55 -4.66
C SER A 563 -3.97 -20.12 -4.88
N SER A 564 -3.65 -19.76 -6.13
CA SER A 564 -3.11 -18.43 -6.49
C SER A 564 -4.14 -17.30 -6.38
N LEU A 565 -5.44 -17.63 -6.38
CA LEU A 565 -6.56 -16.72 -6.12
C LEU A 565 -7.00 -16.67 -4.64
N GLY A 566 -6.33 -17.42 -3.75
CA GLY A 566 -6.60 -17.40 -2.30
C GLY A 566 -6.46 -16.03 -1.63
N THR A 567 -6.01 -15.02 -2.38
CA THR A 567 -5.93 -13.60 -2.02
C THR A 567 -7.16 -12.77 -2.37
N LEU A 568 -8.05 -13.22 -3.28
CA LEU A 568 -9.21 -12.43 -3.75
C LEU A 568 -10.56 -13.17 -3.63
N VAL A 569 -10.56 -14.50 -3.63
CA VAL A 569 -11.80 -15.29 -3.67
C VAL A 569 -11.73 -16.44 -2.67
N THR A 570 -12.27 -16.24 -1.47
CA THR A 570 -12.69 -17.33 -0.58
C THR A 570 -14.21 -17.37 -0.56
N GLY A 571 -14.80 -17.97 -1.60
CA GLY A 571 -16.20 -18.38 -1.55
C GLY A 571 -16.29 -19.63 -0.67
N ALA A 572 -17.05 -19.56 0.43
CA ALA A 572 -17.20 -20.64 1.41
C ALA A 572 -18.06 -21.82 0.91
N GLU A 573 -18.28 -21.96 -0.40
CA GLU A 573 -19.22 -22.93 -0.96
C GLU A 573 -18.57 -23.72 -2.08
N GLU A 574 -17.99 -24.88 -1.74
CA GLU A 574 -18.40 -26.22 -2.20
C GLU A 574 -17.35 -27.28 -1.78
N ASP A 575 -17.87 -28.46 -1.38
CA ASP A 575 -17.22 -29.75 -1.07
C ASP A 575 -16.08 -29.80 -0.04
N ASP A 576 -16.38 -30.26 1.18
CA ASP A 576 -15.51 -30.86 2.21
C ASP A 576 -14.00 -30.51 2.22
N GLY A 577 -13.69 -29.22 2.00
CA GLY A 577 -12.35 -28.63 1.95
C GLY A 577 -11.81 -28.17 3.31
N PRO A 578 -10.50 -27.84 3.37
CA PRO A 578 -9.54 -28.37 4.33
C PRO A 578 -9.72 -27.89 5.77
N GLU A 579 -9.16 -28.66 6.71
CA GLU A 579 -9.25 -28.39 8.15
C GLU A 579 -8.66 -27.02 8.56
N GLY A 580 -8.00 -26.27 7.68
CA GLY A 580 -7.36 -24.96 7.93
C GLY A 580 -5.84 -25.09 7.97
N TYR A 581 -5.12 -24.02 8.33
CA TYR A 581 -3.67 -24.13 8.53
C TYR A 581 -3.31 -25.10 9.66
N GLY A 582 -2.08 -25.61 9.61
CA GLY A 582 -1.44 -26.31 10.71
C GLY A 582 -0.05 -25.77 10.99
N VAL A 583 0.41 -26.01 12.21
CA VAL A 583 1.79 -25.78 12.67
C VAL A 583 2.30 -27.09 13.22
N TYR A 584 3.45 -27.54 12.72
CA TYR A 584 4.08 -28.80 13.08
C TYR A 584 5.53 -28.54 13.45
N LYS A 585 6.14 -29.45 14.20
CA LYS A 585 7.57 -29.40 14.51
C LYS A 585 8.24 -30.75 14.31
N THR A 586 9.55 -30.72 14.09
CA THR A 586 10.39 -31.91 14.06
C THR A 586 11.71 -31.62 14.77
N ASP A 587 12.30 -32.65 15.38
CA ASP A 587 13.68 -32.58 15.89
C ASP A 587 14.72 -32.72 14.75
N ALA A 588 14.25 -33.06 13.55
CA ALA A 588 15.01 -33.35 12.34
C ALA A 588 16.04 -34.49 12.50
N GLN A 589 15.68 -35.53 13.26
CA GLN A 589 16.50 -36.72 13.46
C GLN A 589 15.89 -37.97 12.80
N GLY A 590 16.73 -39.00 12.65
CA GLY A 590 16.32 -40.28 12.06
C GLY A 590 16.36 -40.31 10.52
N ALA A 591 15.71 -41.32 9.95
CA ALA A 591 15.61 -41.49 8.50
C ALA A 591 14.46 -40.63 7.94
N PRO A 592 14.67 -39.89 6.84
CA PRO A 592 13.58 -39.19 6.14
C PRO A 592 12.48 -40.14 5.61
N PRO A 593 11.21 -39.69 5.50
CA PRO A 593 10.71 -38.40 5.98
C PRO A 593 10.77 -38.33 7.52
N TYR A 594 11.16 -37.17 8.05
CA TYR A 594 11.24 -36.98 9.51
C TYR A 594 9.85 -37.02 10.15
N GLU A 595 9.80 -37.32 11.44
CA GLU A 595 8.55 -37.25 12.21
C GLU A 595 8.17 -35.79 12.46
N TRP A 596 6.98 -35.39 11.98
CA TRP A 596 6.41 -34.06 12.15
C TRP A 596 5.27 -34.12 13.16
N VAL A 597 5.52 -33.61 14.35
CA VAL A 597 4.56 -33.60 15.46
C VAL A 597 3.63 -32.38 15.33
N PRO A 598 2.30 -32.54 15.37
CA PRO A 598 1.37 -31.43 15.31
C PRO A 598 1.43 -30.58 16.59
N VAL A 599 1.43 -29.26 16.42
CA VAL A 599 1.37 -28.25 17.50
C VAL A 599 0.04 -27.52 17.46
N VAL A 600 -0.33 -27.00 16.28
CA VAL A 600 -1.65 -26.43 16.02
C VAL A 600 -2.24 -27.11 14.80
N THR A 601 -3.49 -27.53 14.89
CA THR A 601 -4.19 -28.17 13.78
C THR A 601 -5.56 -27.53 13.58
N LYS A 602 -6.23 -27.91 12.49
CA LYS A 602 -7.60 -27.52 12.20
C LYS A 602 -7.83 -26.00 12.16
N GLY A 603 -6.84 -25.24 11.66
CA GLY A 603 -6.91 -23.78 11.58
C GLY A 603 -7.08 -23.14 12.96
N GLY A 604 -6.39 -23.67 13.98
CA GLY A 604 -6.54 -23.23 15.37
C GLY A 604 -7.94 -23.54 15.94
N TYR A 605 -8.60 -24.58 15.43
CA TYR A 605 -9.95 -25.00 15.80
C TYR A 605 -11.04 -23.93 15.59
N GLN A 606 -10.84 -23.00 14.66
CA GLN A 606 -11.86 -22.00 14.33
C GLN A 606 -13.07 -22.68 13.67
N SER A 607 -14.17 -22.85 14.40
CA SER A 607 -15.36 -23.55 13.91
C SER A 607 -16.03 -22.85 12.74
N ASP A 608 -15.98 -21.51 12.71
CA ASP A 608 -16.55 -20.73 11.61
C ASP A 608 -15.60 -20.69 10.42
N LYS A 609 -16.00 -21.35 9.32
CA LYS A 609 -15.20 -21.40 8.08
C LYS A 609 -14.90 -20.01 7.51
N ARG A 610 -15.71 -18.98 7.82
CA ARG A 610 -15.50 -17.60 7.38
C ARG A 610 -14.29 -16.93 8.05
N PHE A 611 -13.90 -17.39 9.23
CA PHE A 611 -12.77 -16.87 10.02
C PHE A 611 -11.59 -17.83 10.08
N ARG A 612 -11.72 -19.02 9.51
CA ARG A 612 -10.68 -20.03 9.51
C ARG A 612 -9.66 -19.72 8.43
N SER A 613 -8.43 -19.41 8.84
CA SER A 613 -7.35 -19.21 7.89
C SER A 613 -6.94 -20.53 7.21
N PRO A 614 -6.75 -20.54 5.88
CA PRO A 614 -6.24 -21.71 5.18
C PRO A 614 -4.72 -21.88 5.32
N ASN A 615 -3.96 -20.82 5.64
CA ASN A 615 -2.49 -20.83 5.50
C ASN A 615 -1.77 -20.16 6.68
N GLY A 616 -0.76 -20.84 7.23
CA GLY A 616 0.23 -20.22 8.12
C GLY A 616 1.37 -19.58 7.31
N LEU A 617 1.59 -18.28 7.49
CA LEU A 617 2.30 -17.46 6.50
C LEU A 617 3.62 -16.85 6.99
N SER A 618 3.76 -16.56 8.27
CA SER A 618 4.97 -15.91 8.80
C SER A 618 5.28 -16.34 10.22
N PHE A 619 6.55 -16.21 10.59
CA PHE A 619 7.08 -16.54 11.91
C PHE A 619 7.97 -15.43 12.44
N ALA A 620 8.02 -15.27 13.76
CA ALA A 620 9.10 -14.58 14.46
C ALA A 620 9.22 -15.09 15.90
N GLU A 621 10.45 -15.22 16.38
CA GLU A 621 10.70 -15.38 17.82
C GLU A 621 10.73 -13.99 18.49
N PHE A 622 10.02 -13.87 19.60
CA PHE A 622 10.12 -12.69 20.46
C PHE A 622 9.88 -13.06 21.92
N LYS A 623 10.80 -12.64 22.80
CA LYS A 623 10.75 -12.87 24.25
C LYS A 623 10.48 -14.34 24.63
N GLY A 624 11.17 -15.27 23.95
CA GLY A 624 11.06 -16.71 24.24
C GLY A 624 9.78 -17.38 23.73
N HIS A 625 9.00 -16.70 22.89
CA HIS A 625 7.79 -17.23 22.27
C HIS A 625 7.86 -17.15 20.75
N LEU A 626 7.19 -18.09 20.08
CA LEU A 626 7.06 -18.12 18.62
C LEU A 626 5.74 -17.51 18.19
N TYR A 627 5.78 -16.42 17.45
CA TYR A 627 4.61 -15.75 16.88
C TYR A 627 4.39 -16.30 15.47
N VAL A 628 3.14 -16.62 15.15
CA VAL A 628 2.74 -17.17 13.84
C VAL A 628 1.63 -16.31 13.26
N GLY A 629 1.90 -15.71 12.09
CA GLY A 629 0.95 -14.88 11.35
C GLY A 629 0.34 -15.63 10.18
N MET A 630 -0.94 -15.37 9.90
CA MET A 630 -1.74 -16.13 8.95
C MET A 630 -2.07 -15.33 7.69
N ASN A 631 -2.48 -16.05 6.65
CA ASN A 631 -3.17 -15.48 5.49
C ASN A 631 -4.64 -15.21 5.84
N ARG A 632 -5.37 -14.45 5.01
CA ARG A 632 -6.77 -14.11 5.16
C ARG A 632 -7.66 -15.35 5.38
N PRO A 633 -8.59 -15.34 6.35
CA PRO A 633 -8.78 -14.33 7.40
C PRO A 633 -7.55 -14.19 8.31
N THR A 634 -7.06 -12.95 8.49
CA THR A 634 -5.79 -12.68 9.15
C THR A 634 -5.91 -12.75 10.66
N GLU A 635 -5.11 -13.63 11.25
CA GLU A 635 -4.99 -13.82 12.69
C GLU A 635 -3.53 -13.97 13.10
N LEU A 636 -3.27 -13.85 14.39
CA LEU A 636 -1.97 -14.01 15.02
C LEU A 636 -2.10 -14.91 16.26
N ILE A 637 -1.26 -15.95 16.33
CA ILE A 637 -1.12 -16.77 17.53
C ILE A 637 0.30 -16.68 18.07
N ARG A 638 0.45 -17.04 19.35
CA ARG A 638 1.74 -17.18 20.03
C ARG A 638 1.88 -18.58 20.60
N ILE A 639 2.96 -19.27 20.26
CA ILE A 639 3.32 -20.61 20.71
C ILE A 639 4.44 -20.50 21.74
N ARG A 640 4.30 -21.20 22.86
CA ARG A 640 5.31 -21.31 23.93
C ARG A 640 6.25 -22.49 23.66
N PRO A 641 7.42 -22.57 24.33
CA PRO A 641 8.34 -23.71 24.21
C PRO A 641 7.74 -25.07 24.60
N ASP A 642 6.66 -25.09 25.39
CA ASP A 642 5.92 -26.29 25.77
C ASP A 642 4.77 -26.64 24.80
N ASP A 643 4.77 -26.03 23.60
CA ASP A 643 3.77 -26.16 22.54
C ASP A 643 2.36 -25.63 22.87
N THR A 644 2.13 -25.13 24.09
CA THR A 644 0.88 -24.42 24.39
C THR A 644 0.84 -23.11 23.61
N TRP A 645 -0.36 -22.70 23.19
CA TRP A 645 -0.51 -21.50 22.37
C TRP A 645 -1.65 -20.59 22.83
N ASP A 646 -1.52 -19.30 22.55
CA ASP A 646 -2.53 -18.29 22.80
C ASP A 646 -3.00 -17.66 21.48
N LEU A 647 -4.27 -17.24 21.45
CA LEU A 647 -4.77 -16.35 20.42
C LEU A 647 -4.38 -14.92 20.80
N LEU A 648 -3.67 -14.20 19.92
CA LEU A 648 -3.33 -12.80 20.14
C LEU A 648 -4.29 -11.88 19.42
N VAL A 649 -4.51 -12.13 18.12
CA VAL A 649 -5.39 -11.35 17.24
C VAL A 649 -6.25 -12.34 16.49
N GLY A 650 -7.57 -12.18 16.54
CA GLY A 650 -8.52 -13.00 15.80
C GLY A 650 -9.79 -13.32 16.58
N GLU A 651 -10.72 -14.02 15.93
CA GLU A 651 -12.02 -14.31 16.56
C GLU A 651 -11.91 -15.32 17.71
N PRO A 652 -12.56 -15.08 18.87
CA PRO A 652 -12.58 -16.03 19.98
C PRO A 652 -13.13 -17.40 19.59
N ARG A 653 -12.62 -18.48 20.19
CA ARG A 653 -13.00 -19.86 19.84
C ARG A 653 -12.82 -20.86 20.97
N ASN A 654 -13.57 -21.96 20.92
CA ASN A 654 -13.35 -23.12 21.77
C ASN A 654 -12.28 -24.03 21.15
N THR A 655 -11.31 -24.47 21.95
CA THR A 655 -10.31 -25.46 21.54
C THR A 655 -10.29 -26.62 22.53
N PRO A 656 -9.60 -27.74 22.22
CA PRO A 656 -9.39 -28.82 23.18
C PRO A 656 -8.70 -28.36 24.48
N ASP A 657 -7.92 -27.28 24.43
CA ASP A 657 -7.21 -26.69 25.58
C ASP A 657 -8.04 -25.64 26.33
N GLY A 658 -9.32 -25.49 25.97
CA GLY A 658 -10.24 -24.52 26.55
C GLY A 658 -10.59 -23.36 25.62
N TYR A 659 -11.32 -22.38 26.16
CA TYR A 659 -11.72 -21.19 25.41
C TYR A 659 -10.54 -20.25 25.23
N LYS A 660 -10.26 -19.83 23.99
CA LYS A 660 -9.22 -18.87 23.65
C LYS A 660 -9.86 -17.58 23.13
N ALA A 661 -9.68 -16.50 23.86
CA ALA A 661 -9.97 -15.12 23.44
C ALA A 661 -8.67 -14.42 23.03
N PRO A 662 -8.70 -13.46 22.10
CA PRO A 662 -7.53 -12.69 21.71
C PRO A 662 -7.01 -11.86 22.89
N LEU A 663 -5.78 -12.13 23.33
CA LEU A 663 -5.17 -11.40 24.45
C LEU A 663 -5.00 -9.89 24.15
N SER A 664 -4.83 -9.51 22.88
CA SER A 664 -4.76 -8.09 22.48
C SER A 664 -6.12 -7.39 22.44
N GLY A 665 -7.22 -8.14 22.60
CA GLY A 665 -8.58 -7.64 22.41
C GLY A 665 -9.01 -7.48 20.95
N PHE A 666 -8.13 -7.67 19.96
CA PHE A 666 -8.48 -7.52 18.54
C PHE A 666 -9.08 -8.78 17.92
N GLY A 667 -10.13 -8.59 17.12
CA GLY A 667 -10.57 -9.55 16.09
C GLY A 667 -9.62 -9.62 14.90
N ASN A 668 -10.07 -10.23 13.80
CA ASN A 668 -9.22 -10.44 12.62
C ASN A 668 -8.71 -9.13 12.00
N GLY A 669 -7.49 -9.16 11.44
CA GLY A 669 -6.93 -8.09 10.60
C GLY A 669 -6.70 -6.73 11.27
N PHE A 670 -6.67 -6.67 12.61
CA PHE A 670 -6.63 -5.42 13.37
C PHE A 670 -7.77 -4.45 13.00
N GLY A 671 -8.96 -5.00 12.71
CA GLY A 671 -10.14 -4.21 12.35
C GLY A 671 -10.17 -3.72 10.90
N SER A 672 -9.17 -4.06 10.07
CA SER A 672 -9.18 -3.79 8.63
C SER A 672 -9.24 -5.09 7.82
N TRP A 673 -10.25 -5.17 6.95
CA TRP A 673 -10.35 -6.27 5.99
C TRP A 673 -9.34 -6.18 4.84
N PHE A 674 -8.72 -5.02 4.63
CA PHE A 674 -7.67 -4.88 3.63
C PHE A 674 -6.37 -5.58 4.03
N ASN A 675 -6.15 -5.82 5.32
CA ASN A 675 -5.06 -6.66 5.81
C ASN A 675 -5.27 -8.12 5.41
N GLY A 676 -4.82 -8.46 4.20
CA GLY A 676 -4.92 -9.79 3.62
C GLY A 676 -3.89 -10.76 4.20
N HIS A 677 -2.75 -10.26 4.69
CA HIS A 677 -1.69 -11.10 5.28
C HIS A 677 -1.11 -10.45 6.53
N PHE A 678 -0.82 -11.26 7.55
CA PHE A 678 0.22 -10.96 8.52
C PHE A 678 1.53 -11.54 7.96
N TRP A 679 2.21 -10.72 7.15
CA TRP A 679 3.06 -11.22 6.07
C TRP A 679 4.50 -11.48 6.50
N ARG A 680 5.08 -10.58 7.30
CA ARG A 680 6.44 -10.70 7.83
C ARG A 680 6.51 -10.14 9.24
N MET A 681 7.36 -10.74 10.04
CA MET A 681 7.67 -10.30 11.39
C MET A 681 9.18 -10.36 11.61
N ALA A 682 9.68 -9.47 12.47
CA ALA A 682 11.04 -9.50 12.98
C ALA A 682 11.10 -8.80 14.35
N SER A 683 12.06 -9.18 15.17
CA SER A 683 12.33 -8.57 16.46
C SER A 683 13.65 -7.79 16.41
N ASP A 684 13.68 -6.59 16.97
CA ASP A 684 14.93 -5.85 17.25
C ASP A 684 15.49 -6.14 18.65
N GLY A 685 14.85 -7.07 19.39
CA GLY A 685 15.17 -7.44 20.77
C GLY A 685 14.24 -6.76 21.78
N GLU A 686 13.88 -5.50 21.56
CA GLU A 686 12.99 -4.74 22.45
C GLU A 686 11.53 -4.80 21.97
N GLN A 687 11.34 -4.79 20.66
CA GLN A 687 10.06 -4.71 19.98
C GLN A 687 9.93 -5.83 18.95
N LEU A 688 8.75 -6.43 18.88
CA LEU A 688 8.32 -7.25 17.74
C LEU A 688 7.59 -6.38 16.73
N TYR A 689 7.98 -6.44 15.46
CA TYR A 689 7.31 -5.76 14.37
C TYR A 689 6.52 -6.75 13.53
N LEU A 690 5.32 -6.35 13.11
CA LEU A 690 4.43 -7.11 12.26
C LEU A 690 3.99 -6.27 11.07
N GLY A 691 4.43 -6.67 9.88
CA GLY A 691 4.08 -6.02 8.61
C GLY A 691 3.03 -6.81 7.84
N THR A 692 2.11 -6.11 7.18
CA THR A 692 1.01 -6.73 6.45
C THR A 692 1.22 -6.79 4.94
N TRP A 693 0.38 -7.56 4.26
CA TRP A 693 0.01 -7.28 2.86
C TRP A 693 -1.38 -6.70 2.88
N ASP A 694 -1.51 -5.52 2.29
CA ASP A 694 -2.73 -4.78 2.14
C ASP A 694 -3.17 -4.78 0.67
N TRP A 695 -4.40 -5.27 0.42
CA TRP A 695 -4.93 -5.40 -0.94
C TRP A 695 -5.74 -4.19 -1.40
N SER A 696 -5.89 -3.14 -0.59
CA SER A 696 -6.73 -1.97 -0.86
C SER A 696 -6.35 -1.26 -2.17
N ILE A 697 -5.06 -1.10 -2.43
CA ILE A 697 -4.56 -0.46 -3.65
C ILE A 697 -4.88 -1.31 -4.90
N GLY A 698 -5.11 -2.62 -4.73
CA GLY A 698 -5.63 -3.49 -5.79
C GLY A 698 -7.02 -3.09 -6.29
N LEU A 699 -7.84 -2.41 -5.47
CA LEU A 699 -9.12 -1.82 -5.91
C LEU A 699 -8.92 -0.82 -7.04
N GLN A 700 -7.77 -0.14 -7.08
CA GLN A 700 -7.46 0.84 -8.11
C GLN A 700 -7.24 0.16 -9.49
N TYR A 701 -6.91 -1.13 -9.53
CA TYR A 701 -6.38 -1.75 -10.75
C TYR A 701 -7.14 -2.97 -11.26
N LEU A 702 -7.89 -3.66 -10.41
CA LEU A 702 -8.68 -4.82 -10.83
C LEU A 702 -9.96 -4.44 -11.60
N PHE A 703 -10.40 -3.17 -11.55
CA PHE A 703 -11.67 -2.74 -12.16
C PHE A 703 -11.64 -1.51 -13.11
N PRO A 704 -10.58 -1.22 -13.89
CA PRO A 704 -10.43 0.12 -14.47
C PRO A 704 -11.14 0.26 -15.82
N SER A 705 -11.49 -0.85 -16.48
CA SER A 705 -12.13 -0.90 -17.81
C SER A 705 -13.56 -0.35 -17.86
N LEU A 706 -14.10 0.11 -16.73
CA LEU A 706 -15.52 0.39 -16.60
C LEU A 706 -15.86 1.73 -15.90
N GLY A 707 -14.85 2.58 -15.60
CA GLY A 707 -15.09 3.96 -15.13
C GLY A 707 -15.48 4.11 -13.65
N PHE A 708 -15.27 3.07 -12.84
CA PHE A 708 -15.76 2.91 -11.46
C PHE A 708 -14.93 3.60 -10.36
N MET A 709 -13.88 4.32 -10.75
CA MET A 709 -12.70 4.56 -9.92
C MET A 709 -12.90 5.64 -8.86
N GLU A 710 -13.62 6.71 -9.18
CA GLU A 710 -13.66 7.92 -8.36
C GLU A 710 -14.36 7.73 -6.99
N PRO A 711 -15.49 7.01 -6.87
CA PRO A 711 -16.17 6.84 -5.58
C PRO A 711 -15.43 5.93 -4.59
N LEU A 712 -14.80 4.86 -5.07
CA LEU A 712 -14.05 3.92 -4.22
C LEU A 712 -12.73 4.53 -3.71
N ASP A 713 -12.04 5.27 -4.57
CA ASP A 713 -10.82 5.98 -4.22
C ASP A 713 -11.12 7.10 -3.18
N LYS A 714 -12.26 7.79 -3.30
CA LYS A 714 -12.75 8.71 -2.25
C LYS A 714 -13.04 8.01 -0.92
N LEU A 715 -13.48 6.77 -0.94
CA LEU A 715 -13.84 6.04 0.27
C LEU A 715 -12.64 5.38 0.95
N PHE A 716 -11.66 4.89 0.18
CA PHE A 716 -10.61 4.00 0.69
C PHE A 716 -9.18 4.49 0.47
N SER A 717 -8.95 5.61 -0.22
CA SER A 717 -7.57 6.09 -0.45
C SER A 717 -6.76 6.38 0.81
N HIS A 718 -7.41 6.57 1.97
CA HIS A 718 -6.73 6.68 3.26
C HIS A 718 -6.21 5.36 3.81
N GLN A 719 -6.72 4.23 3.32
CA GLN A 719 -6.25 2.89 3.68
C GLN A 719 -5.22 2.34 2.67
N TYR A 720 -4.91 3.07 1.59
CA TYR A 720 -3.96 2.60 0.59
C TYR A 720 -2.53 2.54 1.13
N GLY A 721 -1.94 1.35 1.02
CA GLY A 721 -0.62 0.98 1.47
C GLY A 721 -0.68 -0.05 2.60
N PHE A 722 0.43 -0.71 2.89
CA PHE A 722 0.50 -1.68 3.97
C PHE A 722 0.36 -1.04 5.34
N ASP A 723 0.01 -1.90 6.30
CA ASP A 723 0.08 -1.63 7.72
C ASP A 723 1.36 -2.22 8.32
N LEU A 724 1.95 -1.49 9.28
CA LEU A 724 3.06 -1.95 10.10
C LEU A 724 2.74 -1.64 11.55
N PHE A 725 2.85 -2.66 12.39
CA PHE A 725 2.61 -2.58 13.82
C PHE A 725 3.86 -2.98 14.58
N ARG A 726 3.99 -2.53 15.82
CA ARG A 726 5.01 -3.02 16.75
C ARG A 726 4.45 -3.28 18.14
N THR A 727 5.12 -4.10 18.94
CA THR A 727 4.73 -4.37 20.32
C THR A 727 5.94 -4.66 21.19
N ALA A 728 5.92 -4.11 22.40
CA ALA A 728 6.97 -4.33 23.40
C ALA A 728 6.75 -5.62 24.19
N ASP A 729 5.54 -6.17 24.22
CA ASP A 729 5.16 -7.29 25.10
C ASP A 729 4.42 -8.44 24.40
N GLY A 730 4.07 -8.26 23.12
CA GLY A 730 3.31 -9.23 22.34
C GLY A 730 1.79 -9.09 22.45
N ILE A 731 1.30 -8.14 23.24
CA ILE A 731 -0.13 -7.97 23.57
C ILE A 731 -0.61 -6.57 23.20
N HIS A 732 0.10 -5.53 23.64
CA HIS A 732 -0.23 -4.14 23.34
C HIS A 732 0.50 -3.69 22.07
N TRP A 733 -0.27 -3.41 21.02
CA TRP A 733 0.28 -3.05 19.71
C TRP A 733 0.21 -1.55 19.46
N GLU A 734 1.23 -1.01 18.82
CA GLU A 734 1.32 0.37 18.36
C GLU A 734 1.28 0.41 16.83
N VAL A 735 0.63 1.45 16.28
CA VAL A 735 0.58 1.68 14.84
C VAL A 735 1.83 2.42 14.39
N VAL A 736 2.69 1.75 13.62
CA VAL A 736 3.85 2.40 12.98
C VAL A 736 3.42 3.11 11.70
N THR A 737 2.58 2.49 10.88
CA THR A 737 1.95 3.12 9.70
C THR A 737 0.72 2.33 9.27
N GLN A 738 -0.27 3.02 8.67
CA GLN A 738 -1.40 2.41 7.94
C GLN A 738 -1.57 2.99 6.53
N THR A 739 -0.47 3.50 5.98
CA THR A 739 -0.46 4.23 4.70
C THR A 739 0.75 3.86 3.83
N GLY A 740 1.35 2.68 4.07
CA GLY A 740 2.52 2.21 3.31
C GLY A 740 3.76 3.11 3.46
N LEU A 741 3.98 3.70 4.64
CA LEU A 741 5.01 4.72 4.90
C LEU A 741 4.86 5.96 4.00
N GLY A 742 3.60 6.38 3.80
CA GLY A 742 3.21 7.50 2.96
C GLY A 742 2.94 7.13 1.50
N ASP A 743 3.43 5.97 1.03
CA ASP A 743 3.30 5.54 -0.36
C ASP A 743 2.15 4.52 -0.55
N PRO A 744 1.07 4.87 -1.27
CA PRO A 744 -0.06 3.97 -1.45
C PRO A 744 0.27 2.73 -2.29
N ASN A 745 1.33 2.77 -3.10
CA ASN A 745 1.74 1.61 -3.91
C ASN A 745 2.51 0.56 -3.11
N ASN A 746 3.01 0.90 -1.92
CA ASN A 746 3.63 -0.06 -1.01
C ASN A 746 2.55 -0.97 -0.43
N SER A 747 2.14 -1.98 -1.20
CA SER A 747 1.09 -2.93 -0.82
C SER A 747 1.48 -3.94 0.25
N GLY A 748 2.77 -4.08 0.57
CA GLY A 748 3.14 -4.98 1.65
C GLY A 748 4.54 -4.81 2.20
N VAL A 749 4.72 -5.22 3.43
CA VAL A 749 6.03 -5.45 4.03
C VAL A 749 6.50 -6.83 3.61
N ARG A 750 7.40 -6.88 2.61
CA ARG A 750 7.78 -8.15 2.02
C ARG A 750 8.96 -8.80 2.72
N SER A 751 9.85 -8.02 3.30
CA SER A 751 10.99 -8.49 4.08
C SER A 751 11.21 -7.58 5.29
N LEU A 752 11.57 -8.19 6.41
CA LEU A 752 11.98 -7.53 7.64
C LEU A 752 13.22 -8.25 8.13
N GLU A 753 14.30 -7.52 8.35
CA GLU A 753 15.57 -8.07 8.81
C GLU A 753 16.12 -7.20 9.93
N SER A 754 16.35 -7.80 11.10
CA SER A 754 17.02 -7.16 12.21
C SER A 754 18.53 -7.19 11.98
N THR A 755 19.19 -6.03 12.07
CA THR A 755 20.61 -5.91 11.76
C THR A 755 21.33 -5.03 12.79
N PRO A 756 22.67 -5.08 12.85
CA PRO A 756 23.45 -4.16 13.69
C PRO A 756 23.24 -2.67 13.38
N ILE A 757 22.69 -2.33 12.21
CA ILE A 757 22.39 -0.94 11.81
C ILE A 757 20.92 -0.55 12.03
N GLY A 758 20.16 -1.39 12.75
CA GLY A 758 18.73 -1.23 13.00
C GLY A 758 17.87 -2.14 12.12
N LEU A 759 16.56 -2.10 12.35
CA LEU A 759 15.60 -2.88 11.56
C LEU A 759 15.50 -2.34 10.14
N VAL A 760 15.55 -3.25 9.15
CA VAL A 760 15.41 -2.94 7.73
C VAL A 760 14.11 -3.52 7.19
N ILE A 761 13.41 -2.72 6.38
CA ILE A 761 12.17 -3.09 5.69
C ILE A 761 12.39 -3.09 4.19
N GLY A 762 12.03 -4.18 3.52
CA GLY A 762 11.87 -4.21 2.07
C GLY A 762 10.40 -4.32 1.68
N THR A 763 9.96 -3.46 0.76
CA THR A 763 8.55 -3.39 0.37
C THR A 763 8.20 -4.33 -0.80
N ALA A 764 6.93 -4.74 -0.85
CA ALA A 764 6.26 -5.19 -2.06
C ALA A 764 5.46 -4.01 -2.60
N ARG A 765 5.93 -3.45 -3.72
CA ARG A 765 5.26 -2.35 -4.40
C ARG A 765 4.48 -2.88 -5.60
N GLN A 766 3.33 -2.29 -5.92
CA GLN A 766 2.53 -2.77 -7.07
C GLN A 766 3.07 -2.31 -8.41
N ARG A 767 3.76 -1.17 -8.44
CA ARG A 767 4.46 -0.58 -9.60
C ARG A 767 5.69 0.19 -9.13
N ASP A 768 6.50 0.66 -10.08
CA ASP A 768 7.58 1.63 -9.86
C ASP A 768 8.59 1.18 -8.78
N GLY A 769 9.00 -0.09 -8.82
CA GLY A 769 10.09 -0.67 -8.03
C GLY A 769 9.92 -0.68 -6.50
N PHE A 770 10.50 -1.66 -5.80
CA PHE A 770 10.43 -1.68 -4.34
C PHE A 770 11.17 -0.48 -3.71
N GLN A 771 10.90 -0.27 -2.42
CA GLN A 771 11.61 0.67 -1.56
C GLN A 771 12.27 -0.10 -0.40
N ILE A 772 13.39 0.45 0.10
CA ILE A 772 14.05 -0.03 1.33
C ILE A 772 13.99 1.08 2.37
N PHE A 773 13.60 0.71 3.59
CA PHE A 773 13.58 1.59 4.74
C PHE A 773 14.47 1.02 5.85
N LYS A 774 15.05 1.91 6.66
CA LYS A 774 15.86 1.57 7.82
C LYS A 774 15.37 2.37 9.03
N ALA A 775 15.35 1.75 10.21
CA ALA A 775 15.03 2.44 11.45
C ALA A 775 15.87 3.71 11.61
N ALA A 776 15.22 4.82 11.99
CA ALA A 776 15.87 6.09 12.23
C ALA A 776 16.72 6.01 13.51
N VAL A 777 17.92 6.61 13.50
CA VAL A 777 18.72 6.78 14.71
C VAL A 777 18.03 7.84 15.56
N GLY A 778 17.73 7.50 16.83
CA GLY A 778 16.86 8.26 17.71
C GLY A 778 17.09 9.76 17.67
N THR A 779 16.06 10.53 17.32
CA THR A 779 16.03 11.97 17.51
C THR A 779 15.59 12.29 18.94
N THR A 780 16.18 13.31 19.55
CA THR A 780 15.74 13.84 20.85
C THR A 780 14.27 14.21 20.78
N GLN A 781 13.45 13.59 21.64
CA GLN A 781 12.01 13.79 21.67
C GLN A 781 11.70 15.17 22.27
N GLU A 782 11.25 16.13 21.44
CA GLU A 782 10.71 17.43 21.88
C GLU A 782 9.23 17.33 22.31
N SER A 783 8.63 16.14 22.22
CA SER A 783 7.22 15.87 22.57
C SER A 783 7.08 15.14 23.90
N PRO A 784 5.94 15.28 24.62
CA PRO A 784 5.67 14.48 25.82
C PRO A 784 5.65 12.98 25.51
N LEU A 785 5.86 12.15 26.53
CA LEU A 785 5.77 10.70 26.40
C LEU A 785 4.33 10.26 26.04
N PRO A 786 4.16 9.23 25.19
CA PRO A 786 2.84 8.70 24.89
C PRO A 786 2.19 8.06 26.13
N PRO A 787 0.85 8.12 26.26
CA PRO A 787 0.13 7.26 27.20
C PRO A 787 0.41 5.79 26.89
N THR A 788 0.41 4.95 27.92
CA THR A 788 0.68 3.50 27.78
C THR A 788 -0.44 2.68 28.38
N ASN A 789 -0.50 1.38 28.07
CA ASN A 789 -1.52 0.45 28.55
C ASN A 789 -2.94 1.00 28.29
N LEU A 790 -3.18 1.51 27.08
CA LEU A 790 -4.54 1.79 26.64
C LEU A 790 -5.27 0.44 26.54
N GLU A 791 -6.37 0.32 27.26
CA GLU A 791 -7.21 -0.88 27.32
C GLU A 791 -8.66 -0.53 27.01
N ALA A 792 -9.44 -1.54 26.62
CA ALA A 792 -10.87 -1.41 26.37
C ALA A 792 -11.64 -2.54 27.06
N ASP A 793 -12.81 -2.20 27.61
CA ASP A 793 -13.70 -3.18 28.22
C ASP A 793 -14.45 -4.02 27.17
N THR A 794 -14.95 -5.17 27.59
CA THR A 794 -15.69 -6.14 26.77
C THR A 794 -17.20 -5.89 26.70
N GLN A 795 -17.68 -4.79 27.31
CA GLN A 795 -19.11 -4.50 27.42
C GLN A 795 -19.72 -4.29 26.03
N PRO A 796 -20.78 -5.03 25.66
CA PRO A 796 -21.51 -4.78 24.42
C PRO A 796 -22.07 -3.36 24.39
N ASP A 797 -22.12 -2.76 23.20
CA ASP A 797 -22.73 -1.45 22.90
C ASP A 797 -22.13 -0.22 23.61
N VAL A 798 -21.19 -0.38 24.53
CA VAL A 798 -20.53 0.70 25.26
C VAL A 798 -19.02 0.56 25.13
N VAL A 799 -18.38 1.61 24.66
CA VAL A 799 -16.92 1.73 24.69
C VAL A 799 -16.53 2.35 26.01
N ARG A 800 -15.66 1.67 26.75
CA ARG A 800 -14.94 2.21 27.91
C ARG A 800 -13.46 1.97 27.72
N LEU A 801 -12.70 3.05 27.80
CA LEU A 801 -11.26 3.07 27.64
C LEU A 801 -10.61 3.57 28.93
N SER A 802 -9.45 3.02 29.25
CA SER A 802 -8.56 3.51 30.31
C SER A 802 -7.11 3.42 29.88
N TRP A 803 -6.26 4.32 30.36
CA TRP A 803 -4.83 4.30 30.06
C TRP A 803 -3.98 4.79 31.23
N THR A 804 -2.69 4.45 31.19
CA THR A 804 -1.70 4.97 32.12
C THR A 804 -1.32 6.42 31.75
N PRO A 805 -1.43 7.38 32.69
CA PRO A 805 -1.10 8.78 32.44
C PRO A 805 0.37 9.01 32.06
N SER A 806 0.60 10.01 31.21
CA SER A 806 1.94 10.52 30.88
C SER A 806 2.37 11.64 31.84
N PRO A 807 3.64 11.69 32.32
CA PRO A 807 4.08 12.62 33.37
C PRO A 807 3.90 14.12 33.08
N ASP A 808 4.08 14.55 31.83
CA ASP A 808 4.04 15.97 31.42
C ASP A 808 2.70 16.38 30.79
N ALA A 809 1.70 15.48 30.80
CA ALA A 809 0.42 15.72 30.17
C ALA A 809 -0.48 16.64 31.01
N VAL A 810 -1.01 17.71 30.40
CA VAL A 810 -2.07 18.54 31.01
C VAL A 810 -3.47 18.11 30.58
N ARG A 811 -3.58 17.37 29.47
CA ARG A 811 -4.82 16.75 28.96
C ARG A 811 -4.49 15.67 27.93
N TYR A 812 -5.50 14.91 27.55
CA TYR A 812 -5.45 13.83 26.57
C TYR A 812 -6.42 14.08 25.43
N ARG A 813 -6.03 13.60 24.23
CA ARG A 813 -6.86 13.59 23.03
C ARG A 813 -7.15 12.15 22.64
N VAL A 814 -8.42 11.81 22.61
CA VAL A 814 -8.90 10.49 22.20
C VAL A 814 -9.27 10.57 20.74
N TYR A 815 -8.63 9.73 19.93
CA TYR A 815 -8.92 9.60 18.51
C TYR A 815 -9.60 8.27 18.24
N ARG A 816 -10.59 8.29 17.36
CA ARG A 816 -11.39 7.12 16.99
C ARG A 816 -11.43 6.95 15.48
N ALA A 817 -11.21 5.73 15.02
CA ALA A 817 -11.56 5.27 13.68
C ALA A 817 -12.74 4.29 13.78
N ALA A 818 -13.94 4.76 13.44
CA ALA A 818 -15.12 3.90 13.44
C ALA A 818 -14.99 2.83 12.37
N VAL A 819 -15.17 1.56 12.75
CA VAL A 819 -15.17 0.44 11.81
C VAL A 819 -16.61 0.15 11.43
N LEU A 820 -16.87 0.24 10.12
CA LEU A 820 -18.21 0.06 9.57
C LEU A 820 -18.23 -1.10 8.58
N PRO A 821 -19.36 -1.83 8.50
CA PRO A 821 -19.56 -2.76 7.42
C PRO A 821 -19.71 -2.02 6.08
N VAL A 822 -19.37 -2.69 4.99
CA VAL A 822 -19.43 -2.11 3.65
C VAL A 822 -20.82 -1.60 3.28
N ASP A 823 -21.90 -2.26 3.71
CA ASP A 823 -23.27 -1.83 3.42
C ASP A 823 -23.61 -0.50 4.09
N GLN A 824 -23.20 -0.28 5.35
CA GLN A 824 -23.37 1.01 6.02
C GLN A 824 -22.50 2.10 5.42
N LEU A 825 -21.28 1.78 4.97
CA LEU A 825 -20.44 2.71 4.22
C LEU A 825 -21.12 3.15 2.92
N LEU A 826 -21.79 2.22 2.23
CA LEU A 826 -22.54 2.50 1.02
C LEU A 826 -23.81 3.32 1.27
N GLN A 827 -24.52 3.06 2.36
CA GLN A 827 -25.69 3.86 2.75
C GLN A 827 -25.33 5.34 2.97
N ARG A 828 -24.11 5.60 3.45
CA ARG A 828 -23.58 6.95 3.66
C ARG A 828 -22.99 7.58 2.39
N THR A 829 -22.89 6.83 1.29
CA THR A 829 -22.32 7.30 0.04
C THR A 829 -23.43 7.78 -0.90
N THR A 830 -23.47 9.10 -1.16
CA THR A 830 -24.43 9.66 -2.13
C THR A 830 -23.89 9.48 -3.54
N LEU A 831 -24.65 8.81 -4.39
CA LEU A 831 -24.38 8.58 -5.81
C LEU A 831 -25.00 9.71 -6.64
N THR A 832 -24.20 10.37 -7.48
CA THR A 832 -24.68 11.47 -8.35
C THR A 832 -24.70 11.04 -9.82
N ILE A 833 -25.86 10.73 -10.35
CA ILE A 833 -26.02 10.19 -11.70
C ILE A 833 -26.28 11.32 -12.69
N PRO A 834 -25.41 11.53 -13.71
CA PRO A 834 -25.65 12.51 -14.76
C PRO A 834 -26.74 12.02 -15.72
N THR A 835 -27.69 12.88 -16.06
CA THR A 835 -28.76 12.58 -17.02
C THR A 835 -28.44 13.18 -18.40
N PRO A 836 -29.02 12.64 -19.50
CA PRO A 836 -28.79 13.13 -20.85
C PRO A 836 -29.18 14.60 -21.08
N ASP A 837 -30.05 15.18 -20.24
CA ASP A 837 -30.43 16.60 -20.26
C ASP A 837 -29.50 17.50 -19.42
N GLY A 838 -28.38 16.96 -18.91
CA GLY A 838 -27.37 17.72 -18.16
C GLY A 838 -27.72 17.99 -16.69
N LYS A 839 -28.75 17.31 -16.15
CA LYS A 839 -29.08 17.35 -14.71
C LYS A 839 -28.39 16.22 -13.96
N GLU A 840 -28.41 16.31 -12.63
CA GLU A 840 -27.83 15.32 -11.73
C GLU A 840 -28.91 14.75 -10.81
N ILE A 841 -29.08 13.42 -10.82
CA ILE A 841 -29.92 12.72 -9.85
C ILE A 841 -29.02 12.26 -8.71
N LYS A 842 -29.26 12.76 -7.50
CA LYS A 842 -28.59 12.32 -6.28
C LYS A 842 -29.43 11.24 -5.60
N THR A 843 -28.87 10.06 -5.39
CA THR A 843 -29.53 8.94 -4.72
C THR A 843 -28.53 8.16 -3.87
N THR A 844 -29.00 7.18 -3.11
CA THR A 844 -28.17 6.24 -2.33
C THR A 844 -28.48 4.82 -2.79
N LEU A 845 -27.68 3.82 -2.41
CA LEU A 845 -28.03 2.42 -2.72
C LEU A 845 -29.45 2.04 -2.22
N PRO A 846 -29.87 2.38 -0.99
CA PRO A 846 -31.26 2.23 -0.55
C PRO A 846 -32.28 2.91 -1.48
N GLY A 847 -31.99 4.13 -1.95
CA GLY A 847 -32.85 4.86 -2.89
C GLY A 847 -33.00 4.14 -4.24
N ILE A 848 -31.91 3.58 -4.76
CA ILE A 848 -31.92 2.76 -5.98
C ILE A 848 -32.78 1.50 -5.78
N LEU A 849 -32.61 0.80 -4.65
CA LEU A 849 -33.41 -0.38 -4.31
C LEU A 849 -34.89 -0.05 -4.11
N ALA A 850 -35.19 1.12 -3.55
CA ALA A 850 -36.53 1.67 -3.40
C ALA A 850 -37.17 2.15 -4.71
N GLY A 851 -36.43 2.11 -5.82
CA GLY A 851 -36.95 2.42 -7.15
C GLY A 851 -36.88 3.89 -7.55
N GLU A 852 -36.07 4.71 -6.89
CA GLU A 852 -35.90 6.14 -7.22
C GLU A 852 -35.44 6.38 -8.67
N LEU A 853 -34.81 5.37 -9.30
CA LEU A 853 -34.35 5.41 -10.70
C LEU A 853 -35.25 4.63 -11.67
N ASP A 854 -36.36 4.05 -11.22
CA ASP A 854 -37.20 3.19 -12.08
C ASP A 854 -37.87 3.96 -13.21
N SER A 855 -38.32 5.18 -12.90
CA SER A 855 -38.90 6.08 -13.89
C SER A 855 -37.89 6.48 -14.98
N TYR A 856 -36.60 6.55 -14.63
CA TYR A 856 -35.51 6.83 -15.56
C TYR A 856 -35.27 5.64 -16.51
N CYS A 857 -35.45 4.40 -16.03
CA CYS A 857 -35.25 3.17 -16.81
C CYS A 857 -36.50 2.61 -17.47
N ALA A 858 -37.67 3.23 -17.29
CA ALA A 858 -38.96 2.75 -17.78
C ALA A 858 -39.28 3.04 -19.26
N ARG A 859 -38.36 3.63 -20.05
CA ARG A 859 -38.64 3.92 -21.48
C ARG A 859 -38.57 2.63 -22.31
N LYS A 860 -39.71 2.22 -22.86
CA LYS A 860 -39.91 0.91 -23.53
C LYS A 860 -39.37 0.84 -24.97
N ASP A 861 -38.94 1.97 -25.51
CA ASP A 861 -38.72 2.21 -26.93
C ASP A 861 -37.23 2.44 -27.29
N GLN A 862 -36.31 2.23 -26.35
CA GLN A 862 -34.85 2.28 -26.59
C GLN A 862 -34.13 1.07 -25.98
N LYS A 863 -33.01 0.63 -26.59
CA LYS A 863 -32.13 -0.40 -26.00
C LYS A 863 -31.71 0.06 -24.59
N PRO A 864 -31.74 -0.83 -23.57
CA PRO A 864 -31.37 -0.45 -22.21
C PRO A 864 -29.94 0.10 -22.21
N THR A 865 -29.77 1.28 -21.64
CA THR A 865 -28.44 1.88 -21.44
C THR A 865 -27.64 1.02 -20.47
N SER A 866 -26.30 1.09 -20.52
CA SER A 866 -25.42 0.41 -19.54
C SER A 866 -25.80 0.76 -18.09
N LEU A 867 -26.30 1.98 -17.86
CA LEU A 867 -26.89 2.45 -16.61
C LEU A 867 -28.10 1.62 -16.16
N CYS A 868 -29.09 1.40 -17.03
CA CYS A 868 -30.28 0.66 -16.64
C CYS A 868 -30.03 -0.85 -16.47
N VAL A 869 -29.09 -1.41 -17.23
CA VAL A 869 -28.61 -2.78 -17.00
C VAL A 869 -27.95 -2.90 -15.63
N ALA A 870 -27.18 -1.90 -15.23
CA ALA A 870 -26.49 -1.86 -13.94
C ALA A 870 -27.45 -1.60 -12.75
N ILE A 871 -28.47 -0.75 -12.89
CA ILE A 871 -29.53 -0.57 -11.88
C ILE A 871 -30.29 -1.88 -11.68
N ASP A 872 -30.62 -2.58 -12.76
CA ASP A 872 -31.36 -3.84 -12.68
C ASP A 872 -30.49 -4.97 -12.11
N ALA A 873 -29.18 -4.96 -12.39
CA ALA A 873 -28.21 -5.82 -11.71
C ALA A 873 -28.10 -5.45 -10.21
N ALA A 874 -28.00 -4.17 -9.87
CA ALA A 874 -27.97 -3.69 -8.49
C ALA A 874 -29.21 -4.08 -7.70
N LYS A 875 -30.39 -4.04 -8.32
CA LYS A 875 -31.63 -4.53 -7.72
C LYS A 875 -31.60 -6.03 -7.53
N ARG A 876 -31.18 -6.79 -8.55
CA ARG A 876 -31.06 -8.26 -8.45
C ARG A 876 -30.05 -8.70 -7.39
N TYR A 877 -28.89 -8.05 -7.31
CA TYR A 877 -27.82 -8.39 -6.35
C TYR A 877 -28.04 -7.76 -4.98
N GLY A 878 -28.58 -6.54 -4.90
CA GLY A 878 -28.99 -5.89 -3.65
C GLY A 878 -30.19 -6.59 -3.00
N LEU A 879 -31.08 -7.23 -3.77
CA LEU A 879 -32.09 -8.17 -3.26
C LEU A 879 -31.47 -9.51 -2.82
N GLN A 880 -30.38 -9.98 -3.43
CA GLN A 880 -29.63 -11.14 -2.92
C GLN A 880 -28.83 -10.82 -1.65
N MET A 881 -28.36 -9.59 -1.49
CA MET A 881 -27.75 -9.06 -0.25
C MET A 881 -28.80 -8.64 0.79
N GLY A 882 -30.06 -8.46 0.37
CA GLY A 882 -31.10 -7.76 1.13
C GLY A 882 -32.46 -8.46 1.21
N ALA A 883 -32.55 -9.74 0.87
CA ALA A 883 -33.72 -10.58 1.19
C ALA A 883 -33.55 -11.31 2.52
N ALA A 884 -32.82 -10.68 3.44
CA ALA A 884 -33.06 -10.81 4.84
C ALA A 884 -32.66 -9.50 5.51
N ALA A 885 -33.65 -8.69 5.90
CA ALA A 885 -33.54 -7.93 7.14
C ALA A 885 -33.46 -8.94 8.30
N THR A 886 -32.41 -9.76 8.33
CA THR A 886 -32.08 -10.64 9.45
C THR A 886 -31.18 -9.86 10.35
N ASN A 887 -31.69 -9.61 11.56
CA ASN A 887 -31.01 -9.19 12.77
C ASN A 887 -29.49 -9.03 12.61
N ALA A 888 -29.02 -7.79 12.78
CA ALA A 888 -27.61 -7.39 12.79
C ALA A 888 -26.73 -8.16 13.81
N GLU A 889 -27.29 -9.07 14.61
CA GLU A 889 -26.61 -9.85 15.64
C GLU A 889 -26.04 -11.19 15.16
N THR A 890 -26.43 -11.72 13.98
CA THR A 890 -26.06 -13.10 13.59
C THR A 890 -25.16 -13.27 12.36
N ASP A 891 -24.73 -12.19 11.70
CA ASP A 891 -23.85 -12.28 10.54
C ASP A 891 -22.53 -11.51 10.74
N PRO A 892 -21.49 -12.15 11.32
CA PRO A 892 -20.20 -11.51 11.55
C PRO A 892 -19.46 -11.38 10.20
N LEU A 893 -19.22 -10.13 9.79
CA LEU A 893 -18.82 -9.78 8.42
C LEU A 893 -17.43 -10.29 8.02
N PRO A 894 -17.26 -10.66 6.74
CA PRO A 894 -15.99 -10.59 6.03
C PRO A 894 -15.83 -9.26 5.25
N ASN A 895 -16.30 -8.09 5.74
CA ASN A 895 -16.26 -6.81 5.00
C ASN A 895 -16.31 -5.56 5.92
N ALA A 896 -15.41 -5.48 6.90
CA ALA A 896 -15.31 -4.36 7.85
C ALA A 896 -14.13 -3.44 7.48
N TYR A 897 -14.36 -2.13 7.45
CA TYR A 897 -13.34 -1.15 7.05
C TYR A 897 -13.29 0.05 8.00
N PRO A 898 -12.09 0.46 8.46
CA PRO A 898 -11.93 1.61 9.33
C PRO A 898 -12.08 2.95 8.59
N LEU A 899 -12.92 3.84 9.10
CA LEU A 899 -12.90 5.24 8.68
C LEU A 899 -11.61 5.94 9.14
N PRO A 900 -11.24 7.10 8.57
CA PRO A 900 -10.12 7.90 9.08
C PRO A 900 -10.32 8.22 10.57
N TYR A 901 -9.23 8.31 11.34
CA TYR A 901 -9.31 8.74 12.72
C TYR A 901 -9.85 10.17 12.79
N GLU A 902 -10.80 10.37 13.70
CA GLU A 902 -11.33 11.67 14.09
C GLU A 902 -11.10 11.91 15.58
N LEU A 903 -11.03 13.18 15.98
CA LEU A 903 -10.94 13.55 17.39
C LEU A 903 -12.30 13.29 18.05
N ALA A 904 -12.36 12.24 18.88
CA ALA A 904 -13.57 11.88 19.61
C ALA A 904 -13.76 12.74 20.87
N ALA A 905 -12.68 13.02 21.61
CA ALA A 905 -12.73 13.83 22.82
C ALA A 905 -11.39 14.50 23.16
N ILE A 906 -11.48 15.57 23.97
CA ILE A 906 -10.36 16.14 24.72
C ILE A 906 -10.76 16.05 26.20
N THR A 907 -9.94 15.41 27.03
CA THR A 907 -10.24 15.17 28.45
C THR A 907 -9.01 15.35 29.32
N THR A 908 -9.19 15.70 30.60
CA THR A 908 -8.11 15.65 31.60
C THR A 908 -8.06 14.32 32.34
N ASP A 909 -9.12 13.53 32.23
CA ASP A 909 -9.23 12.22 32.86
C ASP A 909 -8.45 11.17 32.07
N THR A 910 -8.06 10.07 32.73
CA THR A 910 -7.41 8.93 32.09
C THR A 910 -8.38 7.82 31.67
N GLU A 911 -9.64 8.20 31.54
CA GLU A 911 -10.74 7.33 31.15
C GLU A 911 -11.60 8.05 30.10
N PHE A 912 -12.20 7.26 29.21
CA PHE A 912 -13.14 7.75 28.21
C PHE A 912 -14.25 6.74 28.00
N SER A 913 -15.49 7.22 27.83
CA SER A 913 -16.62 6.36 27.50
C SER A 913 -17.51 6.97 26.44
N GLU A 914 -18.02 6.13 25.56
CA GLU A 914 -19.07 6.49 24.61
C GLU A 914 -19.96 5.30 24.28
N MET A 915 -21.08 5.56 23.63
CA MET A 915 -21.84 4.50 22.97
C MET A 915 -21.04 3.98 21.78
N ALA A 916 -21.00 2.66 21.61
CA ALA A 916 -20.30 2.05 20.49
C ALA A 916 -20.85 2.61 19.15
N PRO A 917 -20.01 3.17 18.27
CA PRO A 917 -20.48 3.77 17.01
C PRO A 917 -21.13 2.77 16.05
N SER A 918 -20.77 1.50 16.19
CA SER A 918 -21.33 0.35 15.50
C SER A 918 -21.19 -0.88 16.40
N TRP A 919 -21.80 -1.98 15.99
CA TRP A 919 -21.63 -3.28 16.65
C TRP A 919 -20.23 -3.90 16.42
N LEU A 920 -19.40 -3.29 15.56
CA LEU A 920 -18.02 -3.70 15.30
C LEU A 920 -17.04 -2.99 16.23
N GLN A 921 -15.88 -3.61 16.44
CA GLN A 921 -14.78 -2.98 17.16
C GLN A 921 -14.29 -1.76 16.39
N SER A 922 -14.52 -0.57 16.92
CA SER A 922 -13.88 0.66 16.43
C SER A 922 -12.46 0.74 16.98
N LEU A 923 -11.56 1.42 16.26
CA LEU A 923 -10.17 1.56 16.65
C LEU A 923 -9.97 2.85 17.43
N TYR A 924 -9.19 2.80 18.51
CA TYR A 924 -8.91 3.96 19.36
C TYR A 924 -7.42 4.12 19.66
N VAL A 925 -6.97 5.37 19.68
CA VAL A 925 -5.64 5.79 20.16
C VAL A 925 -5.76 7.04 21.03
N VAL A 926 -4.83 7.22 21.97
CA VAL A 926 -4.79 8.39 22.84
C VAL A 926 -3.45 9.09 22.70
N ARG A 927 -3.46 10.43 22.68
CA ARG A 927 -2.26 11.26 22.71
C ARG A 927 -2.28 12.16 23.94
N ALA A 928 -1.15 12.27 24.62
CA ALA A 928 -0.93 13.26 25.65
C ALA A 928 -0.67 14.63 25.02
N GLU A 929 -1.14 15.69 25.66
CA GLU A 929 -0.85 17.08 25.28
C GLU A 929 -0.22 17.79 26.47
N ASP A 930 0.91 18.47 26.23
CA ASP A 930 1.60 19.27 27.24
C ASP A 930 1.03 20.70 27.36
N ALA A 931 1.59 21.51 28.27
CA ALA A 931 1.18 22.89 28.48
C ALA A 931 1.43 23.83 27.28
N ALA A 932 2.34 23.46 26.37
CA ALA A 932 2.62 24.19 25.14
C ALA A 932 1.69 23.79 23.98
N GLY A 933 0.85 22.77 24.17
CA GLY A 933 -0.04 22.20 23.15
C GLY A 933 0.65 21.21 22.23
N VAL A 934 1.83 20.71 22.60
CA VAL A 934 2.57 19.68 21.86
C VAL A 934 1.97 18.32 22.17
N LEU A 935 1.71 17.55 21.12
CA LEU A 935 1.17 16.20 21.24
C LEU A 935 2.30 15.17 21.31
N SER A 936 2.14 14.18 22.19
CA SER A 936 2.97 12.97 22.22
C SER A 936 2.81 12.19 20.93
N GLU A 937 3.65 11.18 20.70
CA GLU A 937 3.28 10.10 19.77
C GLU A 937 1.98 9.41 20.23
N PRO A 938 1.28 8.66 19.36
CA PRO A 938 0.14 7.85 19.76
C PRO A 938 0.51 6.80 20.81
N SER A 939 -0.42 6.48 21.71
CA SER A 939 -0.38 5.29 22.55
C SER A 939 -0.40 4.00 21.72
N ASN A 940 -0.33 2.84 22.40
CA ASN A 940 -0.85 1.60 21.80
C ASN A 940 -2.32 1.81 21.37
N PHE A 941 -2.77 1.08 20.36
CA PHE A 941 -4.15 1.15 19.87
C PHE A 941 -4.97 -0.04 20.36
N VAL A 942 -6.28 0.14 20.45
CA VAL A 942 -7.23 -0.90 20.88
C VAL A 942 -8.45 -0.97 19.97
N GLY A 943 -9.02 -2.16 19.85
CA GLY A 943 -10.34 -2.38 19.27
C GLY A 943 -11.39 -2.39 20.39
N ALA A 944 -12.37 -1.47 20.33
CA ALA A 944 -13.41 -1.36 21.35
C ALA A 944 -14.84 -1.44 20.74
N PRO A 945 -15.76 -2.21 21.35
CA PRO A 945 -15.59 -3.03 22.56
C PRO A 945 -14.56 -4.15 22.39
N SER A 946 -13.84 -4.50 23.45
CA SER A 946 -12.77 -5.49 23.40
C SER A 946 -13.30 -6.91 23.21
N LYS A 947 -12.57 -7.73 22.44
CA LYS A 947 -12.80 -9.18 22.34
C LYS A 947 -11.97 -9.99 23.33
N ALA A 948 -11.14 -9.34 24.15
CA ALA A 948 -10.46 -9.99 25.25
C ALA A 948 -11.50 -10.53 26.26
N ARG A 949 -11.07 -11.32 27.24
CA ARG A 949 -11.93 -11.74 28.35
C ARG A 949 -11.31 -11.40 29.68
#